data_AF-A0A5E6V5R6-F1
#
_entry.id   AF-A0A5E6V5R6-F1
#
_cell.length_a   1.000
_cell.length_b   1.000
_cell.length_c   1.000
_cell.angle_alpha   90.00
_cell.angle_beta   90.00
_cell.angle_gamma   90.00
#
_symmetry.space_group_name_H-M   'P 1'
#
loop_
_entity.id
_entity.type
_entity.pdbx_description
1 polymer ?
#
loop_
_entity_poly.entity_id
_entity_poly.type
_entity_poly.pdbx_seq_one_letter_code
_entity_poly.pdbx_strand_id
1 'polypeptide(L)'
;MRWLRIAIGFTVTLLTLLCALAAQAAQGSGWAVLLDDQGDLQLSDIRSTRYTNQFSPIELERLTAAEPGGALWLRFRLAPGKHEQLLRVFAPDLSHLNLYVLDGDKLIDQLHTGTEQPQVERPLPNSDFMLPLPQSDKPLDVYLRLVSEHQMRPYITLQSAILTAANQTQTLIYGLLFGCIGMLILHNLIRYAYTRSRSSLWLAGCEALLMTSVALLLNLAGPWLPDWHAVQAPGAYLALLMTAPCGLIFAYRFFAPLGPHPLNKLLLGDTLFITICGLLLLFVNTLPLNIITYALVALAGLSMLFVSAWHWQKGYRPARWFVAAMAVFNMGTLIILPALLGLTLIEPQGLITALLVFICISGLLMSIALSERQRSITEDRFSVSRDLAASNAEINAKAEFLAKISHEIRTPMNGVLGMTELLLGTPLSVKQRDYVQTIHSAGNELLTLINEILDISKLESGQIELDDVQFDLNALIEDCLSIFRAKAEQQNVELISFIQPQVPRVISGDPTRLRQTLLSLLENALKKTDEGEILIVVALDERSAKPRLRIAVQDSGEPMDAEERDALMHAELHSKNFLSATRLGGNLGLVIARQLIRLMQGEFGIKSGTHQGSTLWLTLPLDPDRLEHPTSDLDGPLQGARVLVVDDNDTCRKVLVQQCSAWGLNVSAVPSGKEALALLRTKAHLRDYFDVVLLDQNMPGMTGMQLAAKIKEDPSLNHDILLIMLTGISNAPSKIIARNSGIKRILAKPVAGYTLKTTLADELNQRNKGLAVSQHAPAGPALPIKVPSDFRILVAEDNSISTKVIRGMLGKLNLQPDTASNGEEALQAMKAQRYDLVLMDCEMPILDGFSATQQLRAWEVGNQRIRTPVVALTAHILAEHKERARQAGMDGHMAKPVELSQLRELIEHWVAQRDQQNRAAAPTS
;
A
#
# COMPACT_ATOMS: atom_id res chain seq x y z
N MET A 1 -17.39 -41.74 24.41
CA MET A 1 -18.21 -42.73 25.15
C MET A 1 -18.75 -42.22 26.49
N ARG A 2 -17.93 -41.69 27.43
CA ARG A 2 -18.43 -41.15 28.71
C ARG A 2 -19.40 -39.97 28.57
N TRP A 3 -19.11 -39.01 27.70
CA TRP A 3 -19.97 -37.86 27.43
C TRP A 3 -21.32 -38.22 26.81
N LEU A 4 -21.36 -39.27 25.96
CA LEU A 4 -22.60 -39.78 25.38
C LEU A 4 -23.50 -40.42 26.45
N ARG A 5 -22.92 -41.14 27.41
CA ARG A 5 -23.66 -41.72 28.55
C ARG A 5 -24.18 -40.65 29.50
N ILE A 6 -23.44 -39.56 29.70
CA ILE A 6 -23.89 -38.42 30.50
C ILE A 6 -25.02 -37.69 29.79
N ALA A 7 -24.91 -37.46 28.48
CA ALA A 7 -25.97 -36.84 27.68
C ALA A 7 -27.25 -37.69 27.64
N ILE A 8 -27.12 -39.00 27.43
CA ILE A 8 -28.26 -39.94 27.48
C ILE A 8 -28.85 -39.97 28.89
N GLY A 9 -28.01 -40.03 29.93
CA GLY A 9 -28.43 -39.97 31.33
C GLY A 9 -29.21 -38.69 31.64
N PHE A 10 -28.75 -37.54 31.18
CA PHE A 10 -29.39 -36.24 31.35
C PHE A 10 -30.71 -36.14 30.56
N THR A 11 -30.76 -36.67 29.34
CA THR A 11 -32.00 -36.69 28.55
C THR A 11 -33.03 -37.62 29.16
N VAL A 12 -32.61 -38.77 29.71
CA VAL A 12 -33.50 -39.72 30.38
C VAL A 12 -33.97 -39.14 31.71
N THR A 13 -33.11 -38.52 32.51
CA THR A 13 -33.55 -37.86 33.76
C THR A 13 -34.47 -36.67 33.50
N LEU A 14 -34.21 -35.87 32.46
CA LEU A 14 -35.09 -34.76 32.03
C LEU A 14 -36.45 -35.28 31.54
N LEU A 15 -36.48 -36.36 30.76
CA LEU A 15 -37.71 -37.04 30.32
C LEU A 15 -38.48 -37.64 31.51
N THR A 16 -37.80 -38.21 32.51
CA THR A 16 -38.45 -38.73 33.71
C THR A 16 -38.95 -37.64 34.66
N LEU A 17 -38.28 -36.49 34.71
CA LEU A 17 -38.74 -35.31 35.48
C LEU A 17 -39.96 -34.65 34.81
N LEU A 18 -40.04 -34.68 33.47
CA LEU A 18 -41.20 -34.21 32.70
C LEU A 18 -42.40 -35.17 32.79
N CYS A 19 -42.19 -36.47 33.04
CA CYS A 19 -43.26 -37.44 33.26
C CYS A 19 -43.75 -37.54 34.72
N ALA A 20 -43.09 -36.86 35.66
CA ALA A 20 -43.44 -36.86 37.08
C ALA A 20 -44.15 -35.57 37.48
N LEU A 21 -45.36 -35.35 36.93
CA LEU A 21 -46.29 -34.33 37.43
C LEU A 21 -47.65 -34.97 37.71
N ALA A 22 -48.24 -34.48 38.79
CA ALA A 22 -49.21 -35.13 39.65
C ALA A 22 -50.43 -35.72 38.95
N ALA A 23 -50.75 -36.97 39.30
CA ALA A 23 -52.10 -37.49 39.16
C ALA A 23 -53.03 -36.73 40.13
N GLN A 24 -53.53 -35.57 39.72
CA GLN A 24 -54.72 -34.99 40.32
C GLN A 24 -55.92 -35.79 39.80
N ALA A 25 -56.56 -36.57 40.66
CA ALA A 25 -57.85 -37.18 40.36
C ALA A 25 -58.91 -36.06 40.29
N ALA A 26 -59.28 -35.64 39.08
CA ALA A 26 -60.39 -34.71 38.84
C ALA A 26 -61.72 -35.48 38.82
N GLN A 27 -62.71 -34.99 39.56
CA GLN A 27 -64.08 -35.52 39.56
C GLN A 27 -64.70 -35.38 38.16
N GLY A 28 -65.36 -36.44 37.68
CA GLY A 28 -65.95 -36.51 36.34
C GLY A 28 -66.85 -35.31 36.03
N SER A 29 -66.50 -34.57 34.97
CA SER A 29 -67.00 -33.21 34.70
C SER A 29 -68.41 -33.14 34.09
N GLY A 30 -69.11 -34.27 33.92
CA GLY A 30 -70.49 -34.29 33.41
C GLY A 30 -70.64 -33.90 31.93
N TRP A 31 -69.56 -33.94 31.15
CA TRP A 31 -69.55 -33.65 29.71
C TRP A 31 -69.75 -34.93 28.88
N ALA A 32 -70.48 -34.80 27.77
CA ALA A 32 -70.63 -35.84 26.77
C ALA A 32 -70.38 -35.27 25.37
N VAL A 33 -69.80 -36.07 24.47
CA VAL A 33 -69.44 -35.67 23.11
C VAL A 33 -70.17 -36.54 22.08
N LEU A 34 -70.51 -35.93 20.95
CA LEU A 34 -70.96 -36.57 19.73
C LEU A 34 -70.13 -36.01 18.57
N LEU A 35 -69.57 -36.90 17.75
CA LEU A 35 -68.79 -36.52 16.59
C LEU A 35 -69.68 -36.63 15.35
N ASP A 36 -69.78 -35.53 14.61
CA ASP A 36 -70.57 -35.42 13.38
C ASP A 36 -69.62 -35.40 12.18
N ASP A 37 -69.36 -36.57 11.61
CA ASP A 37 -68.40 -36.75 10.50
C ASP A 37 -68.76 -35.96 9.23
N GLN A 38 -70.04 -35.62 9.04
CA GLN A 38 -70.53 -34.88 7.86
C GLN A 38 -70.80 -33.40 8.15
N GLY A 39 -70.81 -33.00 9.42
CA GLY A 39 -71.01 -31.62 9.85
C GLY A 39 -72.43 -31.07 9.67
N ASP A 40 -73.39 -31.87 9.21
CA ASP A 40 -74.73 -31.43 8.80
C ASP A 40 -75.77 -31.42 9.93
N LEU A 41 -75.47 -31.99 11.10
CA LEU A 41 -76.46 -32.14 12.18
C LEU A 41 -76.83 -30.79 12.79
N GLN A 42 -78.15 -30.55 12.94
CA GLN A 42 -78.69 -29.37 13.63
C GLN A 42 -79.16 -29.70 15.06
N LEU A 43 -79.43 -28.66 15.87
CA LEU A 43 -79.90 -28.80 17.26
C LEU A 43 -81.16 -29.69 17.37
N SER A 44 -82.07 -29.64 16.41
CA SER A 44 -83.26 -30.50 16.37
C SER A 44 -82.92 -31.97 16.20
N ASP A 45 -81.88 -32.28 15.41
CA ASP A 45 -81.48 -33.64 15.06
C ASP A 45 -80.79 -34.31 16.24
N ILE A 46 -79.84 -33.62 16.87
CA ILE A 46 -79.12 -34.15 18.04
C ILE A 46 -80.01 -34.37 19.26
N ARG A 47 -81.14 -33.66 19.36
CA ARG A 47 -82.16 -33.85 20.42
C ARG A 47 -83.12 -35.00 20.14
N SER A 48 -83.12 -35.57 18.94
CA SER A 48 -83.91 -36.76 18.66
C SER A 48 -83.42 -37.96 19.50
N THR A 49 -84.33 -38.88 19.80
CA THR A 49 -84.02 -40.11 20.56
C THR A 49 -82.92 -40.96 19.91
N ARG A 50 -82.68 -40.79 18.61
CA ARG A 50 -81.64 -41.50 17.85
C ARG A 50 -80.22 -41.06 18.23
N TYR A 51 -79.99 -39.76 18.37
CA TYR A 51 -78.65 -39.20 18.61
C TYR A 51 -78.38 -38.90 20.09
N THR A 52 -79.43 -38.72 20.89
CA THR A 52 -79.29 -38.52 22.35
C THR A 52 -78.55 -39.67 23.03
N ASN A 53 -78.73 -40.91 22.54
CA ASN A 53 -78.06 -42.11 23.07
C ASN A 53 -76.65 -42.33 22.52
N GLN A 54 -76.20 -41.55 21.53
CA GLN A 54 -74.87 -41.65 20.93
C GLN A 54 -73.84 -40.73 21.60
N PHE A 55 -74.28 -39.83 22.48
CA PHE A 55 -73.39 -39.01 23.28
C PHE A 55 -72.58 -39.88 24.24
N SER A 56 -71.26 -39.88 24.06
CA SER A 56 -70.33 -40.62 24.89
C SER A 56 -69.75 -39.72 25.99
N PRO A 57 -69.71 -40.13 27.27
CA PRO A 57 -69.12 -39.33 28.33
C PRO A 57 -67.62 -39.14 28.06
N ILE A 58 -67.14 -37.90 28.18
CA ILE A 58 -65.73 -37.57 27.90
C ILE A 58 -65.17 -36.62 28.96
N GLU A 59 -63.90 -36.81 29.29
CA GLU A 59 -63.13 -35.80 30.01
C GLU A 59 -62.70 -34.71 29.02
N LEU A 60 -62.96 -33.43 29.34
CA LEU A 60 -62.52 -32.27 28.55
C LEU A 60 -61.02 -32.34 28.21
N GLU A 61 -60.24 -32.93 29.12
CA GLU A 61 -58.79 -33.16 28.96
C GLU A 61 -58.43 -34.23 27.92
N ARG A 62 -59.39 -34.93 27.29
CA ARG A 62 -59.16 -35.91 26.21
C ARG A 62 -59.83 -35.54 24.89
N LEU A 63 -60.41 -34.35 24.81
CA LEU A 63 -61.12 -33.90 23.61
C LEU A 63 -60.16 -33.71 22.44
N THR A 64 -60.49 -34.26 21.27
CA THR A 64 -59.79 -34.07 19.99
C THR A 64 -60.69 -33.31 19.02
N ALA A 65 -60.12 -32.52 18.11
CA ALA A 65 -60.90 -31.80 17.11
C ALA A 65 -61.48 -32.77 16.06
N ALA A 66 -62.61 -32.39 15.46
CA ALA A 66 -63.18 -33.14 14.32
C ALA A 66 -62.25 -33.08 13.10
N GLU A 67 -62.37 -34.05 12.20
CA GLU A 67 -61.70 -34.00 10.90
C GLU A 67 -62.19 -32.81 10.07
N PRO A 68 -61.38 -32.29 9.12
CA PRO A 68 -61.78 -31.16 8.28
C PRO A 68 -63.12 -31.44 7.57
N GLY A 69 -64.12 -30.61 7.80
CA GLY A 69 -65.49 -30.78 7.29
C GLY A 69 -66.49 -31.42 8.27
N GLY A 70 -66.02 -31.97 9.40
CA GLY A 70 -66.88 -32.48 10.47
C GLY A 70 -67.19 -31.44 11.55
N ALA A 71 -68.21 -31.72 12.38
CA ALA A 71 -68.57 -30.91 13.54
C ALA A 71 -68.46 -31.72 14.85
N LEU A 72 -68.07 -31.07 15.93
CA LEU A 72 -68.01 -31.68 17.25
C LEU A 72 -69.09 -31.09 18.15
N TRP A 73 -69.98 -31.94 18.65
CA TRP A 73 -71.07 -31.57 19.55
C TRP A 73 -70.72 -31.95 20.99
N LEU A 74 -70.74 -30.99 21.90
CA LEU A 74 -70.60 -31.21 23.34
C LEU A 74 -71.91 -30.93 24.06
N ARG A 75 -72.23 -31.75 25.04
CA ARG A 75 -73.35 -31.57 25.96
C ARG A 75 -72.85 -31.58 27.39
N PHE A 76 -73.29 -30.62 28.19
CA PHE A 76 -73.11 -30.65 29.64
C PHE A 76 -74.32 -30.06 30.36
N ARG A 77 -74.49 -30.41 31.63
CA ARG A 77 -75.56 -29.86 32.47
C ARG A 77 -74.98 -28.84 33.43
N LEU A 78 -75.38 -27.59 33.26
CA LEU A 78 -74.98 -26.47 34.11
C LEU A 78 -75.67 -26.57 35.47
N ALA A 79 -74.88 -26.62 36.56
CA ALA A 79 -75.41 -26.66 37.91
C ALA A 79 -75.96 -25.29 38.35
N PRO A 80 -77.02 -25.24 39.18
CA PRO A 80 -77.58 -23.97 39.66
C PRO A 80 -76.55 -23.22 40.50
N GLY A 81 -76.38 -21.92 40.21
CA GLY A 81 -75.32 -21.11 40.81
C GLY A 81 -75.66 -19.63 40.81
N LYS A 82 -75.24 -18.93 41.88
CA LYS A 82 -75.50 -17.48 42.09
C LYS A 82 -74.52 -16.54 41.38
N HIS A 83 -73.51 -17.08 40.71
CA HIS A 83 -72.48 -16.30 40.03
C HIS A 83 -72.46 -16.65 38.56
N GLU A 84 -72.28 -15.64 37.71
CA GLU A 84 -72.14 -15.80 36.27
C GLU A 84 -70.91 -16.66 35.95
N GLN A 85 -71.12 -17.72 35.16
CA GLN A 85 -70.06 -18.59 34.70
C GLN A 85 -69.71 -18.23 33.26
N LEU A 86 -68.41 -18.17 32.96
CA LEU A 86 -67.88 -18.00 31.63
C LEU A 86 -67.36 -19.35 31.14
N LEU A 87 -67.83 -19.75 29.97
CA LEU A 87 -67.23 -20.84 29.24
C LEU A 87 -66.13 -20.27 28.33
N ARG A 88 -64.88 -20.64 28.63
CA ARG A 88 -63.70 -20.20 27.89
C ARG A 88 -63.25 -21.32 26.95
N VAL A 89 -63.29 -21.05 25.65
CA VAL A 89 -62.84 -21.95 24.58
C VAL A 89 -61.62 -21.34 23.91
N PHE A 90 -60.45 -21.96 24.12
CA PHE A 90 -59.22 -21.61 23.42
C PHE A 90 -59.02 -22.55 22.22
N ALA A 91 -59.30 -22.02 21.03
CA ALA A 91 -59.12 -22.72 19.76
C ALA A 91 -58.90 -21.68 18.65
N PRO A 92 -57.64 -21.39 18.25
CA PRO A 92 -57.34 -20.33 17.29
C PRO A 92 -57.87 -20.60 15.88
N ASP A 93 -58.11 -21.86 15.52
CA ASP A 93 -58.54 -22.29 14.16
C ASP A 93 -60.04 -22.65 14.09
N LEU A 94 -60.87 -22.05 14.94
CA LEU A 94 -62.28 -22.44 15.08
C LEU A 94 -63.22 -21.59 14.20
N SER A 95 -63.55 -22.11 13.02
CA SER A 95 -64.42 -21.46 12.01
C SER A 95 -65.80 -21.05 12.56
N HIS A 96 -66.50 -21.99 13.21
CA HIS A 96 -67.82 -21.75 13.81
C HIS A 96 -67.92 -22.37 15.22
N LEU A 97 -68.51 -21.62 16.14
CA LEU A 97 -68.81 -21.96 17.53
C LEU A 97 -70.26 -21.55 17.84
N ASN A 98 -71.14 -22.54 18.00
CA ASN A 98 -72.51 -22.28 18.39
C ASN A 98 -72.76 -22.79 19.81
N LEU A 99 -73.31 -21.93 20.67
CA LEU A 99 -73.75 -22.24 22.02
C LEU A 99 -75.28 -22.20 22.06
N TYR A 100 -75.89 -23.24 22.64
CA TYR A 100 -77.32 -23.34 22.88
C TYR A 100 -77.58 -23.67 24.35
N VAL A 101 -78.37 -22.85 25.04
CA VAL A 101 -78.72 -23.04 26.45
C VAL A 101 -80.23 -23.28 26.58
N LEU A 102 -80.63 -24.40 27.18
CA LEU A 102 -82.03 -24.81 27.29
C LEU A 102 -82.47 -25.08 28.74
N ASP A 103 -83.71 -24.70 29.07
CA ASP A 103 -84.46 -25.15 30.26
C ASP A 103 -85.58 -26.09 29.81
N GLY A 104 -85.35 -27.40 29.93
CA GLY A 104 -86.23 -28.42 29.37
C GLY A 104 -86.33 -28.34 27.84
N ASP A 105 -87.50 -27.94 27.35
CA ASP A 105 -87.78 -27.75 25.91
C ASP A 105 -87.63 -26.30 25.42
N LYS A 106 -87.44 -25.34 26.33
CA LYS A 106 -87.38 -23.92 25.99
C LYS A 106 -85.93 -23.46 25.82
N LEU A 107 -85.61 -22.95 24.63
CA LEU A 107 -84.33 -22.30 24.34
C LEU A 107 -84.29 -20.95 25.06
N ILE A 108 -83.33 -20.77 25.97
CA ILE A 108 -83.16 -19.55 26.77
C ILE A 108 -82.18 -18.61 26.09
N ASP A 109 -81.07 -19.15 25.61
CA ASP A 109 -79.99 -18.36 25.01
C ASP A 109 -79.37 -19.12 23.84
N GLN A 110 -78.98 -18.37 22.81
CA GLN A 110 -78.33 -18.91 21.62
C GLN A 110 -77.31 -17.90 21.12
N LEU A 111 -76.06 -18.34 21.05
CA LEU A 111 -74.95 -17.51 20.62
C LEU A 111 -74.21 -18.21 19.49
N HIS A 112 -74.00 -17.48 18.40
CA HIS A 112 -73.14 -17.92 17.29
C HIS A 112 -71.90 -17.04 17.32
N THR A 113 -70.73 -17.66 17.27
CA THR A 113 -69.45 -16.97 17.17
C THR A 113 -68.46 -17.82 16.37
N GLY A 114 -67.28 -17.31 16.05
CA GLY A 114 -66.29 -18.03 15.24
C GLY A 114 -65.23 -17.10 14.65
N THR A 115 -64.22 -17.66 13.98
CA THR A 115 -63.22 -16.87 13.25
C THR A 115 -63.74 -16.26 11.95
N GLU A 116 -64.79 -16.83 11.34
CA GLU A 116 -65.43 -16.27 10.13
C GLU A 116 -66.44 -15.15 10.41
N GLN A 117 -66.81 -14.92 11.68
CA GLN A 117 -67.78 -13.88 12.05
C GLN A 117 -67.09 -12.58 12.55
N PRO A 118 -67.63 -11.39 12.23
CA PRO A 118 -67.04 -10.12 12.63
C PRO A 118 -66.88 -9.98 14.15
N GLN A 119 -65.73 -9.47 14.61
CA GLN A 119 -65.40 -9.35 16.04
C GLN A 119 -66.37 -8.44 16.82
N VAL A 120 -67.10 -7.56 16.12
CA VAL A 120 -68.14 -6.66 16.68
C VAL A 120 -69.34 -7.43 17.26
N GLU A 121 -69.59 -8.64 16.79
CA GLU A 121 -70.70 -9.50 17.28
C GLU A 121 -70.29 -10.41 18.44
N ARG A 122 -69.01 -10.39 18.87
CA ARG A 122 -68.54 -11.20 20.01
C ARG A 122 -68.96 -10.54 21.34
N PRO A 123 -69.54 -11.31 22.28
CA PRO A 123 -70.05 -10.75 23.54
C PRO A 123 -68.94 -10.21 24.47
N LEU A 124 -67.71 -10.72 24.36
CA LEU A 124 -66.55 -10.25 25.11
C LEU A 124 -65.33 -10.15 24.18
N PRO A 125 -64.64 -8.99 24.10
CA PRO A 125 -63.45 -8.82 23.27
C PRO A 125 -62.23 -9.44 23.96
N ASN A 126 -61.98 -10.72 23.71
CA ASN A 126 -60.78 -11.42 24.16
C ASN A 126 -60.21 -12.30 23.04
N SER A 127 -58.92 -12.66 23.13
CA SER A 127 -58.23 -13.59 22.23
C SER A 127 -58.84 -14.99 22.27
N ASP A 128 -59.48 -15.33 23.37
CA ASP A 128 -60.15 -16.60 23.61
C ASP A 128 -61.67 -16.40 23.45
N PHE A 129 -62.38 -17.41 22.97
CA PHE A 129 -63.84 -17.34 22.91
C PHE A 129 -64.40 -17.47 24.33
N MET A 130 -64.85 -16.35 24.90
CA MET A 130 -65.50 -16.31 26.21
C MET A 130 -67.01 -16.16 26.02
N LEU A 131 -67.73 -17.24 26.33
CA LEU A 131 -69.17 -17.33 26.19
C LEU A 131 -69.82 -17.19 27.58
N PRO A 132 -70.58 -16.12 27.86
CA PRO A 132 -71.31 -15.99 29.12
C PRO A 132 -72.45 -17.01 29.19
N LEU A 133 -72.62 -17.65 30.35
CA LEU A 133 -73.74 -18.56 30.62
C LEU A 133 -74.76 -17.86 31.51
N PRO A 134 -76.08 -17.97 31.22
CA PRO A 134 -77.11 -17.29 31.98
C PRO A 134 -77.21 -17.83 33.41
N GLN A 135 -77.52 -16.94 34.35
CA GLN A 135 -77.76 -17.30 35.75
C GLN A 135 -79.11 -18.01 35.89
N SER A 136 -79.12 -19.14 36.60
CA SER A 136 -80.35 -19.92 36.82
C SER A 136 -80.32 -20.66 38.15
N ASP A 137 -81.46 -20.63 38.85
CA ASP A 137 -81.70 -21.41 40.07
C ASP A 137 -82.05 -22.89 39.77
N LYS A 138 -82.19 -23.24 38.49
CA LYS A 138 -82.46 -24.60 37.99
C LYS A 138 -81.32 -25.09 37.08
N PRO A 139 -81.08 -26.42 37.00
CA PRO A 139 -80.08 -26.94 36.09
C PRO A 139 -80.49 -26.71 34.62
N LEU A 140 -79.55 -26.20 33.81
CA LEU A 140 -79.74 -25.94 32.38
C LEU A 140 -78.95 -26.96 31.55
N ASP A 141 -79.52 -27.42 30.44
CA ASP A 141 -78.81 -28.28 29.48
C ASP A 141 -78.15 -27.38 28.42
N VAL A 142 -76.82 -27.50 28.28
CA VAL A 142 -76.02 -26.68 27.37
C VAL A 142 -75.44 -27.56 26.27
N TYR A 143 -75.60 -27.13 25.02
CA TYR A 143 -75.03 -27.75 23.83
C TYR A 143 -74.05 -26.80 23.14
N LEU A 144 -72.89 -27.31 22.74
CA LEU A 144 -71.88 -26.58 21.96
C LEU A 144 -71.60 -27.32 20.66
N ARG A 145 -71.60 -26.61 19.54
CA ARG A 145 -71.14 -27.11 18.24
C ARG A 145 -69.83 -26.41 17.87
N LEU A 146 -68.78 -27.17 17.68
CA LEU A 146 -67.43 -26.72 17.33
C LEU A 146 -67.11 -27.21 15.91
N VAL A 147 -66.82 -26.28 15.00
CA VAL A 147 -66.35 -26.59 13.63
C VAL A 147 -64.97 -25.95 13.45
N SER A 148 -63.97 -26.76 13.11
CA SER A 148 -62.59 -26.29 12.95
C SER A 148 -62.04 -26.71 11.59
N GLU A 149 -61.29 -25.83 10.94
CA GLU A 149 -60.67 -26.11 9.64
C GLU A 149 -59.38 -26.93 9.78
N HIS A 150 -58.73 -26.85 10.94
CA HIS A 150 -57.46 -27.51 11.23
C HIS A 150 -57.60 -28.39 12.47
N GLN A 151 -56.89 -29.51 12.53
CA GLN A 151 -56.93 -30.46 13.65
C GLN A 151 -56.16 -29.94 14.88
N MET A 152 -56.52 -28.76 15.38
CA MET A 152 -55.97 -28.21 16.62
C MET A 152 -56.90 -28.52 17.78
N ARG A 153 -56.35 -29.07 18.86
CA ARG A 153 -57.11 -29.47 20.04
C ARG A 153 -57.74 -28.24 20.72
N PRO A 154 -59.08 -28.16 20.85
CA PRO A 154 -59.73 -27.09 21.59
C PRO A 154 -59.55 -27.30 23.10
N TYR A 155 -59.13 -26.25 23.81
CA TYR A 155 -59.05 -26.26 25.27
C TYR A 155 -60.26 -25.52 25.86
N ILE A 156 -61.14 -26.25 26.54
CA ILE A 156 -62.42 -25.74 27.05
C ILE A 156 -62.39 -25.77 28.57
N THR A 157 -62.60 -24.61 29.20
CA THR A 157 -62.65 -24.47 30.66
C THR A 157 -63.88 -23.70 31.11
N LEU A 158 -64.47 -24.13 32.22
CA LEU A 158 -65.58 -23.44 32.87
C LEU A 158 -65.02 -22.63 34.04
N GLN A 159 -65.16 -21.31 34.00
CA GLN A 159 -64.58 -20.40 35.00
C GLN A 159 -65.63 -19.43 35.53
N SER A 160 -65.48 -18.95 36.77
CA SER A 160 -66.32 -17.87 37.29
C SER A 160 -65.92 -16.54 36.66
N ALA A 161 -66.89 -15.72 36.25
CA ALA A 161 -66.65 -14.39 35.66
C ALA A 161 -65.80 -13.49 36.58
N ILE A 162 -66.03 -13.57 37.90
CA ILE A 162 -65.35 -12.75 38.92
C ILE A 162 -63.87 -13.12 39.05
N LEU A 163 -63.56 -14.42 39.08
CA LEU A 163 -62.17 -14.90 39.19
C LEU A 163 -61.36 -14.63 37.91
N THR A 164 -62.03 -14.68 36.75
CA THR A 164 -61.40 -14.41 35.45
C THR A 164 -61.08 -12.93 35.29
N ALA A 165 -61.99 -12.04 35.72
CA ALA A 165 -61.75 -10.59 35.72
C ALA A 165 -60.64 -10.17 36.69
N ALA A 166 -60.47 -10.89 37.81
CA ALA A 166 -59.42 -10.62 38.80
C ALA A 166 -58.03 -11.15 38.40
N ASN A 167 -57.92 -12.13 37.52
CA ASN A 167 -56.66 -12.82 37.20
C ASN A 167 -55.99 -12.29 35.92
N GLN A 168 -55.31 -11.14 36.01
CA GLN A 168 -54.57 -10.53 34.90
C GLN A 168 -53.09 -10.97 34.78
N THR A 169 -52.67 -11.95 35.58
CA THR A 169 -51.26 -12.36 35.70
C THR A 169 -50.66 -12.83 34.37
N GLN A 170 -51.41 -13.57 33.55
CA GLN A 170 -50.93 -14.07 32.25
C GLN A 170 -50.67 -12.93 31.25
N THR A 171 -51.57 -11.95 31.17
CA THR A 171 -51.41 -10.78 30.28
C THR A 171 -50.18 -9.97 30.67
N LEU A 172 -49.92 -9.81 31.97
CA LEU A 172 -48.71 -9.16 32.48
C LEU A 172 -47.43 -9.94 32.10
N ILE A 173 -47.44 -11.27 32.22
CA ILE A 173 -46.30 -12.12 31.83
C ILE A 173 -46.03 -12.01 30.32
N TYR A 174 -47.06 -12.09 29.48
CA TYR A 174 -46.89 -11.90 28.04
C TYR A 174 -46.36 -10.51 27.71
N GLY A 175 -46.93 -9.45 28.29
CA GLY A 175 -46.47 -8.08 28.10
C GLY A 175 -44.99 -7.91 28.50
N LEU A 176 -44.59 -8.50 29.62
CA LEU A 176 -43.19 -8.50 30.08
C LEU A 176 -42.26 -9.22 29.10
N LEU A 177 -42.63 -10.43 28.64
CA LEU A 177 -41.80 -11.21 27.71
C LEU A 177 -41.71 -10.55 26.32
N PHE A 178 -42.82 -10.06 25.78
CA PHE A 178 -42.81 -9.27 24.53
C PHE A 178 -41.97 -8.00 24.68
N GLY A 179 -42.06 -7.32 25.83
CA GLY A 179 -41.21 -6.18 26.18
C GLY A 179 -39.72 -6.55 26.20
N CYS A 180 -39.35 -7.70 26.77
CA CYS A 180 -37.97 -8.19 26.76
C CYS A 180 -37.45 -8.44 25.34
N ILE A 181 -38.23 -9.11 24.48
CA ILE A 181 -37.82 -9.33 23.07
C ILE A 181 -37.73 -7.99 22.34
N GLY A 182 -38.67 -7.06 22.58
CA GLY A 182 -38.64 -5.72 21.99
C GLY A 182 -37.40 -4.92 22.39
N MET A 183 -37.00 -5.02 23.66
CA MET A 183 -35.76 -4.43 24.16
C MET A 183 -34.52 -5.04 23.52
N LEU A 184 -34.48 -6.36 23.29
CA LEU A 184 -33.39 -7.03 22.57
C LEU A 184 -33.28 -6.57 21.11
N ILE A 185 -34.42 -6.46 20.40
CA ILE A 185 -34.48 -5.93 19.03
C ILE A 185 -33.93 -4.51 18.98
N LEU A 186 -34.44 -3.62 19.86
CA LEU A 186 -33.99 -2.23 19.93
C LEU A 186 -32.49 -2.13 20.25
N HIS A 187 -32.01 -2.93 21.21
CA HIS A 187 -30.60 -3.01 21.57
C HIS A 187 -29.73 -3.42 20.38
N ASN A 188 -30.17 -4.43 19.61
CA ASN A 188 -29.46 -4.90 18.42
C ASN A 188 -29.49 -3.88 17.26
N LEU A 189 -30.57 -3.11 17.11
CA LEU A 189 -30.65 -2.00 16.15
C LEU A 189 -29.76 -0.81 16.53
N ILE A 190 -29.75 -0.42 17.80
CA ILE A 190 -28.83 0.61 18.30
C ILE A 190 -27.38 0.15 18.10
N ARG A 191 -27.08 -1.10 18.43
CA ARG A 191 -25.76 -1.70 18.17
C ARG A 191 -25.39 -1.64 16.68
N TYR A 192 -26.35 -1.88 15.77
CA TYR A 192 -26.14 -1.73 14.33
C TYR A 192 -25.84 -0.27 13.96
N ALA A 193 -26.55 0.71 14.51
CA ALA A 193 -26.32 2.13 14.25
C ALA A 193 -24.88 2.56 14.61
N TYR A 194 -24.34 2.07 15.73
CA TYR A 194 -22.97 2.36 16.16
C TYR A 194 -21.90 1.56 15.41
N THR A 195 -22.08 0.24 15.28
CA THR A 195 -21.03 -0.65 14.77
C THR A 195 -21.07 -0.87 13.26
N ARG A 196 -22.18 -0.52 12.60
CA ARG A 196 -22.51 -0.86 11.19
C ARG A 196 -22.35 -2.35 10.86
N SER A 197 -22.34 -3.21 11.87
CA SER A 197 -22.19 -4.67 11.71
C SER A 197 -23.49 -5.28 11.25
N ARG A 198 -23.50 -5.81 10.01
CA ARG A 198 -24.69 -6.46 9.42
C ARG A 198 -25.22 -7.63 10.28
N SER A 199 -24.37 -8.29 11.06
CA SER A 199 -24.79 -9.37 11.96
C SER A 199 -25.82 -8.90 13.00
N SER A 200 -25.70 -7.68 13.51
CA SER A 200 -26.68 -7.13 14.47
C SER A 200 -28.06 -6.92 13.84
N LEU A 201 -28.09 -6.53 12.56
CA LEU A 201 -29.33 -6.33 11.82
C LEU A 201 -30.05 -7.66 11.56
N TRP A 202 -29.32 -8.70 11.15
CA TRP A 202 -29.90 -10.03 10.94
C TRP A 202 -30.42 -10.66 12.23
N LEU A 203 -29.75 -10.43 13.37
CA LEU A 203 -30.26 -10.89 14.68
C LEU A 203 -31.55 -10.18 15.07
N ALA A 204 -31.59 -8.84 14.93
CA ALA A 204 -32.81 -8.06 15.18
C ALA A 204 -33.98 -8.49 14.28
N GLY A 205 -33.70 -8.77 12.99
CA GLY A 205 -34.69 -9.29 12.06
C GLY A 205 -35.22 -10.67 12.46
N CYS A 206 -34.34 -11.56 12.94
CA CYS A 206 -34.71 -12.89 13.44
C CYS A 206 -35.62 -12.79 14.68
N GLU A 207 -35.27 -11.94 15.66
CA GLU A 207 -36.07 -11.70 16.86
C GLU A 207 -37.42 -11.05 16.53
N ALA A 208 -37.44 -10.11 15.58
CA ALA A 208 -38.67 -9.48 15.12
C ALA A 208 -39.61 -10.45 14.41
N LEU A 209 -39.09 -11.36 13.57
CA LEU A 209 -39.88 -12.39 12.88
C LEU A 209 -40.46 -13.41 13.88
N LEU A 210 -39.68 -13.83 14.88
CA LEU A 210 -40.16 -14.69 15.97
C LEU A 210 -41.25 -14.00 16.80
N MET A 211 -41.02 -12.74 17.19
CA MET A 211 -42.02 -11.93 17.89
C MET A 211 -43.32 -11.82 17.08
N THR A 212 -43.20 -11.51 15.79
CA THR A 212 -44.34 -11.38 14.88
C THR A 212 -45.12 -12.69 14.76
N SER A 213 -44.42 -13.82 14.64
CA SER A 213 -45.04 -15.14 14.57
C SER A 213 -45.86 -15.45 15.83
N VAL A 214 -45.30 -15.24 17.02
CA VAL A 214 -46.01 -15.50 18.29
C VAL A 214 -47.15 -14.49 18.51
N ALA A 215 -46.97 -13.23 18.13
CA ALA A 215 -48.02 -12.20 18.24
C ALA A 215 -49.22 -12.49 17.32
N LEU A 216 -48.96 -13.01 16.11
CA LEU A 216 -49.99 -13.50 15.19
C LEU A 216 -50.73 -14.71 15.76
N LEU A 217 -49.99 -15.68 16.31
CA LEU A 217 -50.58 -16.88 16.90
C LEU A 217 -51.49 -16.57 18.11
N LEU A 218 -51.17 -15.54 18.89
CA LEU A 218 -51.96 -15.06 20.03
C LEU A 218 -53.11 -14.11 19.66
N ASN A 219 -53.31 -13.81 18.38
CA ASN A 219 -54.30 -12.83 17.88
C ASN A 219 -54.19 -11.43 18.51
N LEU A 220 -52.98 -10.98 18.86
CA LEU A 220 -52.80 -9.67 19.51
C LEU A 220 -53.09 -8.48 18.57
N ALA A 221 -53.04 -8.71 17.26
CA ALA A 221 -53.27 -7.68 16.23
C ALA A 221 -54.75 -7.54 15.80
N GLY A 222 -55.61 -8.48 16.19
CA GLY A 222 -57.03 -8.50 15.81
C GLY A 222 -57.81 -7.22 16.13
N PRO A 223 -57.64 -6.58 17.31
CA PRO A 223 -58.38 -5.36 17.64
C PRO A 223 -58.05 -4.14 16.76
N TRP A 224 -56.95 -4.16 16.01
CA TRP A 224 -56.44 -3.00 15.27
C TRP A 224 -56.69 -3.09 13.75
N LEU A 225 -57.06 -4.27 13.24
CA LEU A 225 -57.18 -4.55 11.80
C LEU A 225 -58.50 -5.31 11.49
N PRO A 226 -59.47 -4.68 10.80
CA PRO A 226 -60.63 -5.40 10.27
C PRO A 226 -60.18 -6.42 9.21
N ASP A 227 -60.79 -7.61 9.18
CA ASP A 227 -60.50 -8.76 8.28
C ASP A 227 -59.18 -9.53 8.53
N TRP A 228 -58.53 -9.33 9.67
CA TRP A 228 -57.24 -9.96 10.01
C TRP A 228 -57.25 -11.49 10.18
N HIS A 229 -58.41 -12.08 10.43
CA HIS A 229 -58.54 -13.48 10.86
C HIS A 229 -58.13 -14.50 9.77
N ALA A 230 -58.38 -14.19 8.48
CA ALA A 230 -57.99 -15.05 7.36
C ALA A 230 -56.46 -15.15 7.17
N VAL A 231 -55.71 -14.12 7.61
CA VAL A 231 -54.25 -14.04 7.44
C VAL A 231 -53.50 -14.49 8.69
N GLN A 232 -54.20 -14.67 9.82
CA GLN A 232 -53.60 -14.90 11.13
C GLN A 232 -52.70 -16.15 11.18
N ALA A 233 -53.27 -17.34 10.92
CA ALA A 233 -52.52 -18.59 11.00
C ALA A 233 -51.48 -18.74 9.86
N PRO A 234 -51.81 -18.51 8.57
CA PRO A 234 -50.81 -18.57 7.50
C PRO A 234 -49.68 -17.55 7.68
N GLY A 235 -49.99 -16.35 8.17
CA GLY A 235 -49.01 -15.30 8.48
C GLY A 235 -48.06 -15.71 9.61
N ALA A 236 -48.56 -16.37 10.66
CA ALA A 236 -47.74 -16.84 11.77
C ALA A 236 -46.70 -17.89 11.31
N TYR A 237 -47.13 -18.85 10.48
CA TYR A 237 -46.26 -19.87 9.90
C TYR A 237 -45.26 -19.28 8.91
N LEU A 238 -45.68 -18.32 8.07
CA LEU A 238 -44.79 -17.63 7.15
C LEU A 238 -43.70 -16.83 7.88
N ALA A 239 -44.07 -16.08 8.94
CA ALA A 239 -43.11 -15.35 9.76
C ALA A 239 -42.11 -16.30 10.46
N LEU A 240 -42.59 -17.43 10.98
CA LEU A 240 -41.74 -18.47 11.56
C LEU A 240 -40.78 -19.06 10.52
N LEU A 241 -41.28 -19.37 9.32
CA LEU A 241 -40.47 -19.92 8.23
C LEU A 241 -39.38 -18.95 7.77
N MET A 242 -39.70 -17.65 7.67
CA MET A 242 -38.73 -16.60 7.32
C MET A 242 -37.64 -16.40 8.38
N THR A 243 -37.88 -16.85 9.62
CA THR A 243 -36.88 -16.81 10.69
C THR A 243 -35.70 -17.75 10.38
N ALA A 244 -35.95 -18.91 9.78
CA ALA A 244 -34.91 -19.89 9.46
C ALA A 244 -33.79 -19.38 8.51
N PRO A 245 -34.09 -18.85 7.31
CA PRO A 245 -33.06 -18.29 6.44
C PRO A 245 -32.40 -17.04 7.06
N CYS A 246 -33.16 -16.22 7.81
CA CYS A 246 -32.62 -15.07 8.54
C CYS A 246 -31.57 -15.50 9.58
N GLY A 247 -31.86 -16.54 10.37
CA GLY A 247 -30.95 -17.12 11.35
C GLY A 247 -29.70 -17.75 10.73
N LEU A 248 -29.85 -18.46 9.60
CA LEU A 248 -28.70 -19.04 8.87
C LEU A 248 -27.77 -17.97 8.29
N ILE A 249 -28.34 -16.91 7.71
CA ILE A 249 -27.55 -15.76 7.23
C ILE A 249 -26.85 -15.05 8.40
N PHE A 250 -27.54 -14.89 9.53
CA PHE A 250 -26.94 -14.39 10.76
C PHE A 250 -25.73 -15.24 11.18
N ALA A 251 -25.87 -16.57 11.23
CA ALA A 251 -24.79 -17.51 11.57
C ALA A 251 -23.62 -17.39 10.58
N TYR A 252 -23.89 -17.36 9.28
CA TYR A 252 -22.87 -17.17 8.26
C TYR A 252 -22.10 -15.85 8.46
N ARG A 253 -22.81 -14.74 8.69
CA ARG A 253 -22.19 -13.43 8.92
C ARG A 253 -21.45 -13.36 10.25
N PHE A 254 -21.86 -14.14 11.25
CA PHE A 254 -21.17 -14.25 12.53
C PHE A 254 -19.79 -14.90 12.38
N PHE A 255 -19.70 -15.99 11.61
CA PHE A 255 -18.45 -16.72 11.38
C PHE A 255 -17.62 -16.24 10.17
N ALA A 256 -18.13 -15.33 9.35
CA ALA A 256 -17.42 -14.77 8.19
C ALA A 256 -15.98 -14.25 8.44
N PRO A 257 -15.63 -13.63 9.59
CA PRO A 257 -14.26 -13.16 9.84
C PRO A 257 -13.21 -14.27 9.93
N LEU A 258 -13.62 -15.52 10.15
CA LEU A 258 -12.70 -16.68 10.22
C LEU A 258 -12.21 -17.14 8.84
N GLY A 259 -12.65 -16.49 7.76
CA GLY A 259 -12.25 -16.81 6.40
C GLY A 259 -13.15 -17.87 5.73
N PRO A 260 -12.82 -18.25 4.47
CA PRO A 260 -13.60 -19.21 3.70
C PRO A 260 -13.43 -20.63 4.27
N HIS A 261 -14.51 -21.19 4.84
CA HIS A 261 -14.54 -22.54 5.41
C HIS A 261 -15.68 -23.36 4.77
N PRO A 262 -15.56 -24.69 4.56
CA PRO A 262 -16.61 -25.53 3.99
C PRO A 262 -17.95 -25.46 4.74
N LEU A 263 -17.91 -25.23 6.06
CA LEU A 263 -19.12 -25.05 6.88
C LEU A 263 -19.93 -23.81 6.51
N ASN A 264 -19.29 -22.77 5.93
CA ASN A 264 -20.02 -21.62 5.41
C ASN A 264 -20.85 -21.99 4.17
N LYS A 265 -20.38 -22.96 3.37
CA LYS A 265 -21.15 -23.49 2.22
C LYS A 265 -22.36 -24.28 2.69
N LEU A 266 -22.26 -25.02 3.81
CA LEU A 266 -23.39 -25.71 4.42
C LEU A 266 -24.49 -24.71 4.81
N LEU A 267 -24.15 -23.63 5.54
CA LEU A 267 -25.13 -22.62 5.96
C LEU A 267 -25.83 -21.93 4.76
N LEU A 268 -25.06 -21.59 3.72
CA LEU A 268 -25.60 -21.01 2.49
C LEU A 268 -26.48 -22.00 1.71
N GLY A 269 -26.07 -23.27 1.64
CA GLY A 269 -26.83 -24.35 1.03
C GLY A 269 -28.17 -24.58 1.73
N ASP A 270 -28.16 -24.65 3.06
CA ASP A 270 -29.38 -24.77 3.87
C ASP A 270 -30.29 -23.55 3.71
N THR A 271 -29.71 -22.34 3.63
CA THR A 271 -30.48 -21.12 3.39
C THR A 271 -31.22 -21.20 2.06
N LEU A 272 -30.53 -21.60 0.99
CA LEU A 272 -31.12 -21.75 -0.34
C LEU A 272 -32.20 -22.83 -0.35
N PHE A 273 -31.92 -23.99 0.26
CA PHE A 273 -32.86 -25.11 0.36
C PHE A 273 -34.15 -24.71 1.09
N ILE A 274 -34.04 -24.09 2.26
CA ILE A 274 -35.21 -23.66 3.05
C ILE A 274 -36.00 -22.58 2.31
N THR A 275 -35.33 -21.65 1.63
CA THR A 275 -36.01 -20.59 0.87
C THR A 275 -36.78 -21.17 -0.33
N ILE A 276 -36.20 -22.14 -1.06
CA ILE A 276 -36.87 -22.82 -2.17
C ILE A 276 -38.06 -23.65 -1.67
N CYS A 277 -37.87 -24.44 -0.62
CA CYS A 277 -38.94 -25.20 0.01
C CYS A 277 -40.07 -24.28 0.51
N GLY A 278 -39.73 -23.14 1.11
CA GLY A 278 -40.70 -22.16 1.57
C GLY A 278 -41.49 -21.49 0.46
N LEU A 279 -40.84 -21.20 -0.67
CA LEU A 279 -41.52 -20.65 -1.85
C LEU A 279 -42.46 -21.70 -2.47
N LEU A 280 -42.05 -22.97 -2.52
CA LEU A 280 -42.90 -24.07 -2.98
C LEU A 280 -44.14 -24.27 -2.10
N LEU A 281 -44.02 -24.10 -0.78
CA LEU A 281 -45.14 -24.21 0.15
C LEU A 281 -46.26 -23.19 -0.10
N LEU A 282 -45.97 -22.06 -0.74
CA LEU A 282 -46.99 -21.07 -1.12
C LEU A 282 -47.89 -21.54 -2.28
N PHE A 283 -47.48 -22.57 -3.03
CA PHE A 283 -48.22 -23.05 -4.21
C PHE A 283 -48.88 -24.43 -4.01
N VAL A 284 -48.62 -25.11 -2.87
CA VAL A 284 -49.06 -26.49 -2.63
C VAL A 284 -50.04 -26.53 -1.46
N ASN A 285 -51.34 -26.62 -1.76
CA ASN A 285 -52.42 -26.70 -0.75
C ASN A 285 -52.63 -28.12 -0.19
N THR A 286 -51.90 -29.14 -0.67
CA THR A 286 -52.12 -30.55 -0.32
C THR A 286 -51.20 -31.07 0.79
N LEU A 287 -50.22 -30.27 1.22
CA LEU A 287 -49.23 -30.68 2.23
C LEU A 287 -49.55 -30.04 3.59
N PRO A 288 -49.31 -30.75 4.71
CA PRO A 288 -49.48 -30.19 6.05
C PRO A 288 -48.43 -29.08 6.29
N LEU A 289 -48.82 -27.83 6.06
CA LEU A 289 -47.98 -26.62 6.11
C LEU A 289 -47.24 -26.49 7.45
N ASN A 290 -47.90 -26.86 8.55
CA ASN A 290 -47.36 -26.84 9.91
C ASN A 290 -46.16 -27.78 10.08
N ILE A 291 -46.29 -29.06 9.70
CA ILE A 291 -45.25 -30.09 9.89
C ILE A 291 -43.97 -29.72 9.12
N ILE A 292 -44.12 -29.28 7.86
CA ILE A 292 -42.98 -28.92 7.02
C ILE A 292 -42.29 -27.66 7.55
N THR A 293 -43.05 -26.66 7.98
CA THR A 293 -42.49 -25.43 8.57
C THR A 293 -41.65 -25.77 9.82
N TYR A 294 -42.17 -26.59 10.73
CA TYR A 294 -41.41 -27.02 11.91
C TYR A 294 -40.16 -27.84 11.55
N ALA A 295 -40.24 -28.73 10.56
CA ALA A 295 -39.09 -29.50 10.10
C ALA A 295 -37.97 -28.62 9.51
N LEU A 296 -38.32 -27.62 8.70
CA LEU A 296 -37.35 -26.69 8.11
C LEU A 296 -36.70 -25.78 9.17
N VAL A 297 -37.46 -25.32 10.16
CA VAL A 297 -36.93 -24.53 11.29
C VAL A 297 -36.01 -25.38 12.17
N ALA A 298 -36.38 -26.63 12.44
CA ALA A 298 -35.54 -27.57 13.18
C ALA A 298 -34.24 -27.88 12.43
N LEU A 299 -34.29 -28.07 11.10
CA LEU A 299 -33.11 -28.23 10.26
C LEU A 299 -32.16 -27.02 10.40
N ALA A 300 -32.67 -25.80 10.28
CA ALA A 300 -31.86 -24.58 10.47
C ALA A 300 -31.25 -24.51 11.87
N GLY A 301 -32.02 -24.80 12.92
CA GLY A 301 -31.57 -24.83 14.30
C GLY A 301 -30.43 -25.82 14.55
N LEU A 302 -30.54 -27.04 14.01
CA LEU A 302 -29.52 -28.08 14.12
C LEU A 302 -28.25 -27.75 13.33
N SER A 303 -28.39 -27.21 12.12
CA SER A 303 -27.25 -26.77 11.31
C SER A 303 -26.47 -25.65 11.98
N MET A 304 -27.15 -24.65 12.54
CA MET A 304 -26.49 -23.58 13.29
C MET A 304 -25.79 -24.11 14.56
N LEU A 305 -26.38 -25.08 15.26
CA LEU A 305 -25.76 -25.72 16.42
C LEU A 305 -24.48 -26.47 16.04
N PHE A 306 -24.53 -27.24 14.94
CA PHE A 306 -23.40 -28.01 14.44
C PHE A 306 -22.22 -27.10 14.06
N VAL A 307 -22.47 -26.04 13.26
CA VAL A 307 -21.42 -25.12 12.82
C VAL A 307 -20.81 -24.36 13.99
N SER A 308 -21.64 -23.88 14.92
CA SER A 308 -21.15 -23.15 16.10
C SER A 308 -20.36 -24.04 17.05
N ALA A 309 -20.79 -25.29 17.27
CA ALA A 309 -20.07 -26.25 18.12
C ALA A 309 -18.69 -26.62 17.53
N TRP A 310 -18.60 -26.77 16.21
CA TRP A 310 -17.33 -27.02 15.53
C TRP A 310 -16.34 -25.86 15.71
N HIS A 311 -16.79 -24.62 15.53
CA HIS A 311 -15.94 -23.44 15.74
C HIS A 311 -15.51 -23.27 17.20
N TRP A 312 -16.38 -23.63 18.15
CA TRP A 312 -16.01 -23.63 19.57
C TRP A 312 -14.91 -24.65 19.87
N GLN A 313 -15.00 -25.87 19.33
CA GLN A 313 -13.95 -26.90 19.48
C GLN A 313 -12.60 -26.48 18.87
N LYS A 314 -12.63 -25.64 17.83
CA LYS A 314 -11.43 -25.06 17.21
C LYS A 314 -10.86 -23.85 17.96
N GLY A 315 -11.42 -23.49 19.12
CA GLY A 315 -10.89 -22.45 20.00
C GLY A 315 -11.45 -21.05 19.78
N TYR A 316 -12.47 -20.87 18.91
CA TYR A 316 -13.09 -19.56 18.72
C TYR A 316 -13.99 -19.21 19.93
N ARG A 317 -13.46 -18.39 20.84
CA ARG A 317 -14.12 -18.05 22.12
C ARG A 317 -15.56 -17.53 21.99
N PRO A 318 -15.90 -16.62 21.05
CA PRO A 318 -17.27 -16.10 20.93
C PRO A 318 -18.33 -17.16 20.57
N ALA A 319 -17.92 -18.31 20.02
CA ALA A 319 -18.86 -19.39 19.68
C ALA A 319 -19.52 -20.02 20.92
N ARG A 320 -18.93 -19.93 22.12
CA ARG A 320 -19.47 -20.58 23.33
C ARG A 320 -20.91 -20.14 23.65
N TRP A 321 -21.16 -18.83 23.55
CA TRP A 321 -22.48 -18.26 23.83
C TRP A 321 -23.45 -18.51 22.68
N PHE A 322 -22.94 -18.59 21.45
CA PHE A 322 -23.74 -19.00 20.30
C PHE A 322 -24.24 -20.44 20.46
N VAL A 323 -23.35 -21.36 20.85
CA VAL A 323 -23.70 -22.77 21.13
C VAL A 323 -24.71 -22.86 22.28
N ALA A 324 -24.49 -22.10 23.36
CA ALA A 324 -25.41 -22.05 24.49
C ALA A 324 -26.81 -21.53 24.06
N ALA A 325 -26.86 -20.44 23.29
CA ALA A 325 -28.10 -19.89 22.76
C ALA A 325 -28.85 -20.93 21.90
N MET A 326 -28.14 -21.56 20.97
CA MET A 326 -28.72 -22.54 20.07
C MET A 326 -29.16 -23.82 20.78
N ALA A 327 -28.44 -24.26 21.82
CA ALA A 327 -28.87 -25.38 22.65
C ALA A 327 -30.17 -25.08 23.40
N VAL A 328 -30.30 -23.88 23.98
CA VAL A 328 -31.53 -23.41 24.66
C VAL A 328 -32.69 -23.34 23.66
N PHE A 329 -32.47 -22.78 22.47
CA PHE A 329 -33.49 -22.69 21.42
C PHE A 329 -33.99 -24.06 20.94
N ASN A 330 -33.07 -24.99 20.65
CA ASN A 330 -33.42 -26.35 20.22
C ASN A 330 -34.11 -27.14 21.35
N MET A 331 -33.72 -26.92 22.61
CA MET A 331 -34.38 -27.54 23.77
C MET A 331 -35.82 -27.06 23.92
N GLY A 332 -36.07 -25.75 23.78
CA GLY A 332 -37.43 -25.20 23.75
C GLY A 332 -38.26 -25.78 22.62
N THR A 333 -37.69 -25.85 21.41
CA THR A 333 -38.36 -26.45 20.24
C THR A 333 -38.71 -27.92 20.49
N LEU A 334 -37.82 -28.70 21.11
CA LEU A 334 -38.04 -30.12 21.41
C LEU A 334 -39.16 -30.35 22.44
N ILE A 335 -39.30 -29.47 23.43
CA ILE A 335 -40.36 -29.55 24.44
C ILE A 335 -41.73 -29.19 23.83
N ILE A 336 -41.76 -28.24 22.91
CA ILE A 336 -43.01 -27.64 22.39
C ILE A 336 -43.52 -28.39 21.15
N LEU A 337 -42.63 -28.93 20.32
CA LEU A 337 -43.00 -29.63 19.07
C LEU A 337 -44.02 -30.77 19.28
N PRO A 338 -43.91 -31.65 20.30
CA PRO A 338 -44.92 -32.68 20.56
C PRO A 338 -46.29 -32.10 20.90
N ALA A 339 -46.33 -30.94 21.56
CA ALA A 339 -47.58 -30.28 21.90
C ALA A 339 -48.25 -29.64 20.68
N LEU A 340 -47.47 -29.04 19.78
CA LEU A 340 -47.95 -28.50 18.51
C LEU A 340 -48.42 -29.60 17.53
N LEU A 341 -47.92 -30.84 17.69
CA LEU A 341 -48.38 -32.02 16.95
C LEU A 341 -49.57 -32.74 17.62
N GLY A 342 -50.13 -32.19 18.71
CA GLY A 342 -51.27 -32.77 19.41
C GLY A 342 -50.96 -34.05 20.22
N LEU A 343 -49.68 -34.34 20.46
CA LEU A 343 -49.23 -35.58 21.14
C LEU A 343 -49.18 -35.45 22.66
N THR A 344 -49.33 -34.24 23.22
CA THR A 344 -49.26 -34.00 24.67
C THR A 344 -50.52 -33.31 25.21
N LEU A 345 -50.79 -33.52 26.50
CA LEU A 345 -51.99 -33.03 27.20
C LEU A 345 -51.78 -31.67 27.89
N ILE A 346 -50.71 -30.94 27.56
CA ILE A 346 -50.28 -29.74 28.29
C ILE A 346 -51.14 -28.53 27.89
N GLU A 347 -51.44 -27.65 28.86
CA GLU A 347 -52.18 -26.40 28.61
C GLU A 347 -51.48 -25.51 27.56
N PRO A 348 -52.19 -25.04 26.51
CA PRO A 348 -51.61 -24.21 25.44
C PRO A 348 -50.93 -22.93 25.92
N GLN A 349 -51.47 -22.29 26.97
CA GLN A 349 -50.92 -21.05 27.53
C GLN A 349 -49.57 -21.27 28.23
N GLY A 350 -49.40 -22.40 28.92
CA GLY A 350 -48.13 -22.80 29.51
C GLY A 350 -47.05 -23.04 28.45
N LEU A 351 -47.43 -23.57 27.29
CA LEU A 351 -46.52 -23.81 26.18
C LEU A 351 -46.06 -22.51 25.51
N ILE A 352 -46.97 -21.54 25.32
CA ILE A 352 -46.64 -20.24 24.71
C ILE A 352 -45.75 -19.41 25.64
N THR A 353 -46.06 -19.40 26.94
CA THR A 353 -45.18 -18.75 27.94
C THR A 353 -43.80 -19.39 27.98
N ALA A 354 -43.70 -20.73 27.96
CA ALA A 354 -42.42 -21.43 27.86
C ALA A 354 -41.66 -21.07 26.58
N LEU A 355 -42.34 -21.03 25.42
CA LEU A 355 -41.75 -20.64 24.13
C LEU A 355 -41.11 -19.26 24.19
N LEU A 356 -41.85 -18.26 24.69
CA LEU A 356 -41.38 -16.89 24.84
C LEU A 356 -40.18 -16.80 25.78
N VAL A 357 -40.16 -17.58 26.88
CA VAL A 357 -39.02 -17.65 27.79
C VAL A 357 -37.78 -18.22 27.08
N PHE A 358 -37.90 -19.32 26.34
CA PHE A 358 -36.79 -19.89 25.57
C PHE A 358 -36.27 -18.93 24.49
N ILE A 359 -37.16 -18.22 23.78
CA ILE A 359 -36.80 -17.19 22.79
C ILE A 359 -36.03 -16.05 23.46
N CYS A 360 -36.53 -15.52 24.59
CA CYS A 360 -35.87 -14.46 25.35
C CYS A 360 -34.45 -14.85 25.79
N ILE A 361 -34.30 -16.05 26.40
CA ILE A 361 -33.00 -16.52 26.89
C ILE A 361 -32.04 -16.74 25.72
N SER A 362 -32.49 -17.37 24.63
CA SER A 362 -31.68 -17.56 23.43
C SER A 362 -31.24 -16.23 22.81
N GLY A 363 -32.16 -15.26 22.64
CA GLY A 363 -31.87 -13.93 22.10
C GLY A 363 -30.85 -13.16 22.94
N LEU A 364 -31.00 -13.20 24.27
CA LEU A 364 -30.04 -12.60 25.21
C LEU A 364 -28.63 -13.22 25.06
N LEU A 365 -28.54 -14.56 25.06
CA LEU A 365 -27.27 -15.27 24.87
C LEU A 365 -26.64 -14.96 23.50
N MET A 366 -27.46 -14.81 22.46
CA MET A 366 -27.00 -14.46 21.12
C MET A 366 -26.47 -13.01 21.04
N SER A 367 -27.12 -12.07 21.73
CA SER A 367 -26.64 -10.69 21.87
C SER A 367 -25.31 -10.61 22.64
N ILE A 368 -25.13 -11.45 23.67
CA ILE A 368 -23.86 -11.58 24.39
C ILE A 368 -22.77 -12.15 23.47
N ALA A 369 -23.07 -13.21 22.70
CA ALA A 369 -22.14 -13.79 21.73
C ALA A 369 -21.65 -12.75 20.71
N LEU A 370 -22.58 -11.94 20.19
CA LEU A 370 -22.27 -10.87 19.24
C LEU A 370 -21.41 -9.77 19.88
N SER A 371 -21.65 -9.45 21.15
CA SER A 371 -20.86 -8.48 21.91
C SER A 371 -19.42 -8.94 22.12
N GLU A 372 -19.22 -10.19 22.53
CA GLU A 372 -17.89 -10.77 22.75
C GLU A 372 -17.11 -10.84 21.42
N ARG A 373 -17.77 -11.23 20.32
CA ARG A 373 -17.18 -11.19 18.98
C ARG A 373 -16.72 -9.78 18.60
N GLN A 374 -17.57 -8.77 18.77
CA GLN A 374 -17.23 -7.39 18.39
C GLN A 374 -16.04 -6.87 19.20
N ARG A 375 -16.00 -7.21 20.49
CA ARG A 375 -14.88 -6.89 21.37
C ARG A 375 -13.58 -7.53 20.90
N SER A 376 -13.59 -8.83 20.59
CA SER A 376 -12.42 -9.54 20.04
C SER A 376 -11.89 -8.89 18.76
N ILE A 377 -12.76 -8.57 17.80
CA ILE A 377 -12.35 -7.92 16.54
C ILE A 377 -11.72 -6.55 16.79
N THR A 378 -12.23 -5.81 17.78
CA THR A 378 -11.71 -4.48 18.12
C THR A 378 -10.36 -4.57 18.80
N GLU A 379 -10.18 -5.53 19.72
CA GLU A 379 -8.90 -5.80 20.39
C GLU A 379 -7.82 -6.24 19.39
N ASP A 380 -8.15 -7.12 18.43
CA ASP A 380 -7.22 -7.59 17.39
C ASP A 380 -6.80 -6.45 16.44
N ARG A 381 -7.72 -5.54 16.08
CA ARG A 381 -7.37 -4.37 15.26
C ARG A 381 -6.48 -3.40 16.01
N PHE A 382 -6.73 -3.21 17.29
CA PHE A 382 -5.95 -2.29 18.12
C PHE A 382 -4.52 -2.79 18.34
N SER A 383 -4.33 -4.09 18.59
CA SER A 383 -2.99 -4.68 18.75
C SER A 383 -2.15 -4.54 17.48
N VAL A 384 -2.70 -4.91 16.32
CA VAL A 384 -2.00 -4.78 15.02
C VAL A 384 -1.63 -3.32 14.73
N SER A 385 -2.56 -2.38 14.97
CA SER A 385 -2.28 -0.96 14.75
C SER A 385 -1.19 -0.44 15.69
N ARG A 386 -1.19 -0.88 16.95
CA ARG A 386 -0.19 -0.46 17.95
C ARG A 386 1.20 -1.00 17.59
N ASP A 387 1.27 -2.25 17.18
CA ASP A 387 2.55 -2.89 16.83
C ASP A 387 3.16 -2.23 15.57
N LEU A 388 2.34 -1.89 14.58
CA LEU A 388 2.77 -1.15 13.39
C LEU A 388 3.23 0.28 13.73
N ALA A 389 2.46 0.99 14.56
CA ALA A 389 2.83 2.33 15.01
C ALA A 389 4.14 2.34 15.83
N ALA A 390 4.33 1.36 16.71
CA ALA A 390 5.57 1.21 17.49
C ALA A 390 6.77 0.93 16.58
N SER A 391 6.62 0.03 15.61
CA SER A 391 7.68 -0.29 14.64
C SER A 391 8.09 0.94 13.81
N ASN A 392 7.12 1.71 13.31
CA ASN A 392 7.41 2.91 12.51
C ASN A 392 8.06 4.01 13.37
N ALA A 393 7.61 4.18 14.61
CA ALA A 393 8.22 5.12 15.54
C ALA A 393 9.67 4.74 15.86
N GLU A 394 9.96 3.45 16.04
CA GLU A 394 11.33 2.96 16.26
C GLU A 394 12.25 3.27 15.06
N ILE A 395 11.80 3.00 13.82
CA ILE A 395 12.57 3.26 12.59
C ILE A 395 12.85 4.77 12.44
N ASN A 396 11.83 5.61 12.60
CA ASN A 396 11.98 7.06 12.46
C ASN A 396 12.90 7.65 13.54
N ALA A 397 12.79 7.19 14.79
CA ALA A 397 13.66 7.63 15.88
C ALA A 397 15.13 7.23 15.64
N LYS A 398 15.39 6.02 15.09
CA LYS A 398 16.74 5.62 14.67
C LYS A 398 17.28 6.52 13.56
N ALA A 399 16.44 6.89 12.60
CA ALA A 399 16.84 7.77 11.51
C ALA A 399 17.21 9.18 11.98
N GLU A 400 16.38 9.77 12.83
CA GLU A 400 16.65 11.09 13.43
C GLU A 400 17.91 11.07 14.30
N PHE A 401 18.10 10.01 15.09
CA PHE A 401 19.29 9.85 15.93
C PHE A 401 20.57 9.75 15.08
N LEU A 402 20.57 8.95 14.01
CA LEU A 402 21.71 8.82 13.11
C LEU A 402 22.00 10.13 12.37
N ALA A 403 20.97 10.85 11.91
CA ALA A 403 21.10 12.17 11.29
C ALA A 403 21.81 13.16 12.23
N LYS A 404 21.39 13.22 13.49
CA LYS A 404 21.99 14.09 14.51
C LYS A 404 23.45 13.70 14.80
N ILE A 405 23.73 12.41 14.99
CA ILE A 405 25.10 11.93 15.21
C ILE A 405 26.02 12.26 14.05
N SER A 406 25.57 12.06 12.81
CA SER A 406 26.40 12.35 11.65
C SER A 406 26.82 13.82 11.60
N HIS A 407 25.93 14.75 11.94
CA HIS A 407 26.27 16.17 12.01
C HIS A 407 27.31 16.46 13.11
N GLU A 408 27.14 15.85 14.28
CA GLU A 408 28.07 15.96 15.42
C GLU A 408 29.45 15.33 15.14
N ILE A 409 29.53 14.30 14.28
CA ILE A 409 30.81 13.71 13.87
C ILE A 409 31.44 14.48 12.69
N ARG A 410 30.64 14.96 11.74
CA ARG A 410 31.15 15.65 10.54
C ARG A 410 31.91 16.92 10.90
N THR A 411 31.42 17.68 11.88
CA THR A 411 32.03 18.95 12.29
C THR A 411 33.48 18.80 12.81
N PRO A 412 33.77 17.94 13.82
CA PRO A 412 35.15 17.72 14.26
C PRO A 412 36.00 17.03 13.19
N MET A 413 35.43 16.12 12.38
CA MET A 413 36.17 15.44 11.31
C MET A 413 36.64 16.40 10.22
N ASN A 414 35.78 17.32 9.76
CA ASN A 414 36.17 18.37 8.82
C ASN A 414 37.25 19.30 9.42
N GLY A 415 37.22 19.53 10.74
CA GLY A 415 38.28 20.22 11.45
C GLY A 415 39.62 19.48 11.40
N VAL A 416 39.64 18.17 11.68
CA VAL A 416 40.84 17.33 11.61
C VAL A 416 41.39 17.28 10.18
N LEU A 417 40.53 17.07 9.18
CA LEU A 417 40.91 17.03 7.76
C LEU A 417 41.45 18.37 7.28
N GLY A 418 40.82 19.49 7.66
CA GLY A 418 41.33 20.82 7.35
C GLY A 418 42.72 21.07 7.94
N MET A 419 42.99 20.58 9.16
CA MET A 419 44.31 20.72 9.79
C MET A 419 45.37 19.80 9.17
N THR A 420 45.01 18.58 8.75
CA THR A 420 45.95 17.70 8.05
C THR A 420 46.26 18.20 6.65
N GLU A 421 45.29 18.76 5.92
CA GLU A 421 45.47 19.42 4.63
C GLU A 421 46.45 20.61 4.76
N LEU A 422 46.27 21.45 5.79
CA LEU A 422 47.19 22.56 6.07
C LEU A 422 48.61 22.07 6.41
N LEU A 423 48.73 20.99 7.19
CA LEU A 423 50.02 20.37 7.52
C LEU A 423 50.72 19.81 6.27
N LEU A 424 50.00 19.15 5.36
CA LEU A 424 50.55 18.67 4.09
C LEU A 424 51.09 19.79 3.21
N GLY A 425 50.57 21.02 3.39
CA GLY A 425 51.07 22.24 2.76
C GLY A 425 52.35 22.83 3.38
N THR A 426 52.88 22.26 4.46
CA THR A 426 54.11 22.71 5.15
C THR A 426 55.32 21.82 4.81
N PRO A 427 56.57 22.28 5.03
CA PRO A 427 57.73 21.42 4.91
C PRO A 427 57.74 20.35 6.00
N LEU A 428 57.33 19.13 5.64
CA LEU A 428 57.33 17.94 6.49
C LEU A 428 58.47 16.98 6.09
N SER A 429 59.02 16.24 7.06
CA SER A 429 59.88 15.10 6.74
C SER A 429 59.08 13.99 6.05
N VAL A 430 59.75 13.09 5.32
CA VAL A 430 59.12 11.97 4.59
C VAL A 430 58.19 11.14 5.50
N LYS A 431 58.64 10.80 6.72
CA LYS A 431 57.83 10.05 7.70
C LYS A 431 56.64 10.85 8.24
N GLN A 432 56.81 12.16 8.49
CA GLN A 432 55.72 13.01 8.95
C GLN A 432 54.66 13.20 7.87
N ARG A 433 55.08 13.35 6.61
CA ARG A 433 54.16 13.44 5.47
C ARG A 433 53.33 12.16 5.35
N ASP A 434 53.97 10.99 5.48
CA ASP A 434 53.29 9.69 5.44
C ASP A 434 52.24 9.54 6.56
N TYR A 435 52.57 9.95 7.79
CA TYR A 435 51.61 9.96 8.91
C TYR A 435 50.43 10.89 8.66
N VAL A 436 50.69 12.12 8.22
CA VAL A 436 49.61 13.10 7.96
C VAL A 436 48.72 12.64 6.80
N GLN A 437 49.31 12.05 5.76
CA GLN A 437 48.58 11.52 4.62
C GLN A 437 47.74 10.30 4.99
N THR A 438 48.24 9.44 5.88
CA THR A 438 47.48 8.33 6.46
C THR A 438 46.29 8.83 7.28
N ILE A 439 46.49 9.83 8.15
CA ILE A 439 45.40 10.44 8.95
C ILE A 439 44.36 11.08 8.03
N HIS A 440 44.80 11.78 6.98
CA HIS A 440 43.92 12.40 6.00
C HIS A 440 43.08 11.36 5.23
N SER A 441 43.70 10.28 4.75
CA SER A 441 42.97 9.18 4.08
C SER A 441 41.95 8.52 5.02
N ALA A 442 42.38 8.14 6.22
CA ALA A 442 41.51 7.50 7.21
C ALA A 442 40.33 8.40 7.63
N GLY A 443 40.54 9.72 7.70
CA GLY A 443 39.48 10.67 7.98
C GLY A 443 38.43 10.78 6.86
N ASN A 444 38.88 10.75 5.60
CA ASN A 444 37.97 10.73 4.44
C ASN A 444 37.19 9.41 4.34
N GLU A 445 37.83 8.28 4.62
CA GLU A 445 37.17 6.96 4.68
C GLU A 445 36.07 6.95 5.76
N LEU A 446 36.36 7.49 6.95
CA LEU A 446 35.38 7.57 8.03
C LEU A 446 34.17 8.46 7.66
N LEU A 447 34.40 9.61 7.02
CA LEU A 447 33.31 10.47 6.54
C LEU A 447 32.45 9.77 5.49
N THR A 448 33.08 9.01 4.59
CA THR A 448 32.37 8.23 3.57
C THR A 448 31.47 7.19 4.22
N LEU A 449 32.00 6.41 5.17
CA LEU A 449 31.22 5.40 5.92
C LEU A 449 30.03 6.03 6.66
N ILE A 450 30.23 7.18 7.29
CA ILE A 450 29.15 7.89 8.00
C ILE A 450 28.05 8.34 7.03
N ASN A 451 28.43 8.86 5.86
CA ASN A 451 27.46 9.27 4.84
C ASN A 451 26.68 8.06 4.30
N GLU A 452 27.34 6.92 4.08
CA GLU A 452 26.67 5.69 3.65
C GLU A 452 25.66 5.18 4.70
N ILE A 453 26.02 5.21 5.99
CA ILE A 453 25.10 4.83 7.09
C ILE A 453 23.88 5.75 7.13
N LEU A 454 24.06 7.05 6.91
CA LEU A 454 22.94 7.98 6.81
C LEU A 454 22.03 7.67 5.63
N ASP A 455 22.61 7.40 4.46
CA ASP A 455 21.83 7.13 3.26
C ASP A 455 20.98 5.85 3.43
N ILE A 456 21.54 4.81 4.06
CA ILE A 456 20.77 3.61 4.45
C ILE A 456 19.62 3.95 5.40
N SER A 457 19.88 4.78 6.40
CA SER A 457 18.87 5.16 7.38
C SER A 457 17.72 5.96 6.75
N LYS A 458 18.03 6.82 5.77
CA LYS A 458 17.04 7.53 4.96
C LYS A 458 16.27 6.60 4.03
N LEU A 459 16.95 5.58 3.47
CA LEU A 459 16.32 4.53 2.67
C LEU A 459 15.35 3.67 3.51
N GLU A 460 15.74 3.26 4.73
CA GLU A 460 14.89 2.47 5.65
C GLU A 460 13.66 3.23 6.13
N SER A 461 13.79 4.54 6.39
CA SER A 461 12.69 5.39 6.83
C SER A 461 11.81 5.91 5.69
N GLY A 462 12.16 5.64 4.42
CA GLY A 462 11.42 6.11 3.25
C GLY A 462 11.46 7.63 3.05
N GLN A 463 12.47 8.31 3.60
CA GLN A 463 12.61 9.78 3.55
C GLN A 463 13.33 10.29 2.28
N ILE A 464 13.52 9.43 1.27
CA ILE A 464 14.15 9.84 0.02
C ILE A 464 13.07 10.24 -0.97
N GLU A 465 13.03 11.54 -1.25
CA GLU A 465 12.28 12.11 -2.36
C GLU A 465 13.15 12.04 -3.62
N LEU A 466 12.53 11.68 -4.75
CA LEU A 466 13.17 11.60 -6.05
C LEU A 466 12.82 12.85 -6.85
N ASP A 467 13.84 13.51 -7.41
CA ASP A 467 13.64 14.63 -8.32
C ASP A 467 13.48 14.11 -9.76
N ASP A 468 12.48 14.59 -10.50
CA ASP A 468 12.32 14.31 -11.93
C ASP A 468 12.71 15.55 -12.75
N VAL A 469 13.95 15.59 -13.23
CA VAL A 469 14.49 16.69 -14.04
C VAL A 469 15.09 16.16 -15.35
N GLN A 470 15.14 17.00 -16.37
CA GLN A 470 15.81 16.67 -17.64
C GLN A 470 17.30 17.00 -17.56
N PHE A 471 18.16 16.06 -17.94
CA PHE A 471 19.62 16.25 -17.91
C PHE A 471 20.33 15.52 -19.06
N ASP A 472 21.55 15.96 -19.39
CA ASP A 472 22.41 15.35 -20.41
C ASP A 472 23.14 14.13 -19.81
N LEU A 473 22.79 12.93 -20.31
CA LEU A 473 23.37 11.68 -19.83
C LEU A 473 24.85 11.56 -20.16
N ASN A 474 25.29 12.09 -21.31
CA ASN A 474 26.70 12.03 -21.71
C ASN A 474 27.55 12.88 -20.77
N ALA A 475 27.07 14.07 -20.41
CA ALA A 475 27.75 14.95 -19.45
C ALA A 475 27.86 14.27 -18.07
N LEU A 476 26.78 13.65 -17.59
CA LEU A 476 26.78 12.95 -16.30
C LEU A 476 27.82 11.81 -16.23
N ILE A 477 27.89 10.99 -17.28
CA ILE A 477 28.84 9.87 -17.36
C ILE A 477 30.27 10.40 -17.44
N GLU A 478 30.51 11.43 -18.24
CA GLU A 478 31.82 12.07 -18.39
C GLU A 478 32.30 12.67 -17.07
N ASP A 479 31.42 13.35 -16.33
CA ASP A 479 31.71 13.89 -15.00
C ASP A 479 32.10 12.76 -14.03
N CYS A 480 31.40 11.64 -14.05
CA CYS A 480 31.73 10.47 -13.22
C CYS A 480 33.10 9.88 -13.60
N LEU A 481 33.37 9.71 -14.88
CA LEU A 481 34.64 9.18 -15.38
C LEU A 481 35.82 10.08 -15.02
N SER A 482 35.64 11.40 -15.11
CA SER A 482 36.70 12.39 -14.85
C SER A 482 37.33 12.26 -13.46
N ILE A 483 36.53 11.86 -12.46
CA ILE A 483 36.95 11.69 -11.06
C ILE A 483 37.94 10.53 -10.91
N PHE A 484 37.74 9.45 -11.68
CA PHE A 484 38.56 8.24 -11.58
C PHE A 484 39.74 8.20 -12.56
N ARG A 485 39.81 9.12 -13.54
CA ARG A 485 40.88 9.16 -14.57
C ARG A 485 42.29 9.08 -13.99
N ALA A 486 42.61 9.97 -13.06
CA ALA A 486 43.97 10.05 -12.50
C ALA A 486 44.33 8.80 -11.68
N LYS A 487 43.37 8.25 -10.94
CA LYS A 487 43.57 7.06 -10.10
C LYS A 487 43.75 5.80 -10.93
N ALA A 488 42.94 5.63 -11.97
CA ALA A 488 43.08 4.51 -12.89
C ALA A 488 44.39 4.55 -13.68
N GLU A 489 44.84 5.74 -14.10
CA GLU A 489 46.13 5.89 -14.77
C GLU A 489 47.30 5.51 -13.84
N GLN A 490 47.22 5.83 -12.54
CA GLN A 490 48.21 5.38 -11.55
C GLN A 490 48.23 3.86 -11.34
N GLN A 491 47.10 3.19 -11.54
CA GLN A 491 46.95 1.73 -11.43
C GLN A 491 47.15 1.01 -12.77
N ASN A 492 47.54 1.70 -13.86
CA ASN A 492 47.61 1.12 -15.20
C ASN A 492 46.29 0.43 -15.63
N VAL A 493 45.15 1.00 -15.25
CA VAL A 493 43.82 0.53 -15.66
C VAL A 493 43.27 1.42 -16.77
N GLU A 494 42.90 0.82 -17.89
CA GLU A 494 42.24 1.51 -19.00
C GLU A 494 40.75 1.72 -18.70
N LEU A 495 40.32 2.98 -18.54
CA LEU A 495 38.89 3.29 -18.56
C LEU A 495 38.42 3.49 -20.00
N ILE A 496 37.32 2.82 -20.35
CA ILE A 496 36.69 2.87 -21.66
C ILE A 496 35.20 3.16 -21.47
N SER A 497 34.66 4.08 -22.28
CA SER A 497 33.24 4.45 -22.26
C SER A 497 32.62 4.24 -23.63
N PHE A 498 31.52 3.49 -23.66
CA PHE A 498 30.79 3.18 -24.88
C PHE A 498 29.29 3.42 -24.71
N ILE A 499 28.80 4.46 -25.39
CA ILE A 499 27.38 4.82 -25.41
C ILE A 499 26.83 4.49 -26.79
N GLN A 500 25.78 3.68 -26.85
CA GLN A 500 25.18 3.25 -28.11
C GLN A 500 24.47 4.40 -28.83
N PRO A 501 24.46 4.44 -30.18
CA PRO A 501 23.84 5.53 -30.95
C PRO A 501 22.33 5.71 -30.73
N GLN A 502 21.66 4.66 -30.27
CA GLN A 502 20.21 4.64 -30.02
C GLN A 502 19.85 5.36 -28.71
N VAL A 503 20.83 5.66 -27.84
CA VAL A 503 20.59 6.26 -26.54
C VAL A 503 20.31 7.76 -26.69
N PRO A 504 19.20 8.29 -26.14
CA PRO A 504 18.91 9.71 -26.14
C PRO A 504 19.96 10.51 -25.38
N ARG A 505 20.26 11.72 -25.87
CA ARG A 505 21.20 12.62 -25.19
C ARG A 505 20.64 13.17 -23.88
N VAL A 506 19.36 13.57 -23.90
CA VAL A 506 18.65 14.13 -22.74
C VAL A 506 17.69 13.09 -22.21
N ILE A 507 17.74 12.81 -20.91
CA ILE A 507 16.82 11.90 -20.22
C ILE A 507 16.17 12.59 -19.02
N SER A 508 15.00 12.10 -18.61
CA SER A 508 14.27 12.56 -17.41
C SER A 508 14.57 11.64 -16.23
N GLY A 509 14.81 12.20 -15.06
CA GLY A 509 14.96 11.47 -13.80
C GLY A 509 15.82 12.25 -12.79
N ASP A 510 16.33 11.55 -11.79
CA ASP A 510 17.18 12.13 -10.75
C ASP A 510 18.67 11.99 -11.11
N PRO A 511 19.34 13.06 -11.60
CA PRO A 511 20.76 13.00 -11.96
C PRO A 511 21.65 12.78 -10.74
N THR A 512 21.24 13.24 -9.55
CA THR A 512 22.04 13.14 -8.33
C THR A 512 22.13 11.69 -7.85
N ARG A 513 21.00 10.97 -7.83
CA ARG A 513 20.94 9.56 -7.45
C ARG A 513 21.55 8.64 -8.49
N LEU A 514 21.38 8.97 -9.77
CA LEU A 514 22.05 8.25 -10.85
C LEU A 514 23.58 8.42 -10.77
N ARG A 515 24.07 9.65 -10.55
CA ARG A 515 25.50 9.93 -10.30
C ARG A 515 26.03 9.10 -9.14
N GLN A 516 25.33 9.13 -8.00
CA GLN A 516 25.71 8.36 -6.80
C GLN A 516 25.83 6.86 -7.10
N THR A 517 24.88 6.31 -7.86
CA THR A 517 24.88 4.91 -8.28
C THR A 517 26.06 4.59 -9.20
N LEU A 518 26.34 5.45 -10.18
CA LEU A 518 27.46 5.26 -11.12
C LEU A 518 28.82 5.36 -10.43
N LEU A 519 29.00 6.33 -9.53
CA LEU A 519 30.22 6.45 -8.74
C LEU A 519 30.47 5.20 -7.88
N SER A 520 29.42 4.67 -7.24
CA SER A 520 29.52 3.45 -6.43
C SER A 520 29.94 2.22 -7.26
N LEU A 521 29.43 2.12 -8.49
CA LEU A 521 29.79 1.05 -9.43
C LEU A 521 31.24 1.17 -9.91
N LEU A 522 31.67 2.39 -10.26
CA LEU A 522 33.02 2.67 -10.73
C LEU A 522 34.07 2.49 -9.65
N GLU A 523 33.77 2.93 -8.43
CA GLU A 523 34.66 2.75 -7.28
C GLU A 523 34.86 1.27 -6.97
N ASN A 524 33.79 0.46 -7.03
CA ASN A 524 33.90 -0.98 -6.86
C ASN A 524 34.73 -1.64 -7.97
N ALA A 525 34.49 -1.27 -9.25
CA ALA A 525 35.24 -1.81 -10.38
C ALA A 525 36.75 -1.49 -10.26
N LEU A 526 37.09 -0.26 -9.88
CA LEU A 526 38.47 0.19 -9.70
C LEU A 526 39.14 -0.48 -8.49
N LYS A 527 38.39 -0.76 -7.42
CA LYS A 527 38.92 -1.45 -6.24
C LYS A 527 39.24 -2.92 -6.50
N LYS A 528 38.56 -3.56 -7.44
CA LYS A 528 38.73 -4.98 -7.80
C LYS A 528 39.71 -5.22 -8.95
N THR A 529 40.16 -4.15 -9.61
CA THR A 529 41.03 -4.21 -10.79
C THR A 529 42.37 -3.56 -10.47
N ASP A 530 43.41 -4.37 -10.28
CA ASP A 530 44.77 -3.87 -10.03
C ASP A 530 45.45 -3.41 -11.32
N GLU A 531 45.31 -4.18 -12.41
CA GLU A 531 45.76 -3.86 -13.77
C GLU A 531 44.73 -4.40 -14.76
N GLY A 532 44.51 -3.73 -15.91
CA GLY A 532 43.59 -4.18 -16.94
C GLY A 532 42.67 -3.09 -17.46
N GLU A 533 41.36 -3.37 -17.60
CA GLU A 533 40.40 -2.45 -18.19
C GLU A 533 39.04 -2.42 -17.47
N ILE A 534 38.40 -1.25 -17.51
CA ILE A 534 37.05 -1.00 -17.02
C ILE A 534 36.23 -0.40 -18.15
N LEU A 535 35.19 -1.11 -18.59
CA LEU A 535 34.32 -0.70 -19.68
C LEU A 535 32.93 -0.32 -19.16
N ILE A 536 32.52 0.93 -19.41
CA ILE A 536 31.13 1.38 -19.22
C ILE A 536 30.38 1.23 -20.54
N VAL A 537 29.28 0.50 -20.54
CA VAL A 537 28.37 0.34 -21.67
C VAL A 537 27.01 0.93 -21.34
N VAL A 538 26.54 1.85 -22.18
CA VAL A 538 25.20 2.42 -22.09
C VAL A 538 24.42 2.06 -23.35
N ALA A 539 23.28 1.41 -23.15
CA ALA A 539 22.45 0.85 -24.21
C ALA A 539 20.97 1.13 -23.94
N LEU A 540 20.18 1.19 -25.02
CA LEU A 540 18.74 1.22 -24.93
C LEU A 540 18.20 -0.20 -25.12
N ASP A 541 17.45 -0.71 -24.14
CA ASP A 541 16.74 -1.99 -24.28
C ASP A 541 15.30 -1.73 -24.74
N GLU A 542 15.06 -1.98 -26.03
CA GLU A 542 13.77 -1.82 -26.69
C GLU A 542 12.92 -3.11 -26.65
N ARG A 543 13.38 -4.17 -25.98
CA ARG A 543 12.64 -5.46 -25.96
C ARG A 543 11.36 -5.39 -25.11
N SER A 544 11.23 -4.39 -24.25
CA SER A 544 10.05 -4.16 -23.39
C SER A 544 9.10 -3.10 -23.96
N ALA A 545 7.82 -3.18 -23.59
CA ALA A 545 6.79 -2.22 -24.03
C ALA A 545 7.07 -0.76 -23.63
N LYS A 546 7.96 -0.54 -22.65
CA LYS A 546 8.56 0.76 -22.35
C LYS A 546 10.07 0.67 -22.59
N PRO A 547 10.69 1.65 -23.26
CA PRO A 547 12.13 1.68 -23.46
C PRO A 547 12.84 1.77 -22.11
N ARG A 548 13.89 0.97 -21.92
CA ARG A 548 14.70 0.97 -20.69
C ARG A 548 16.13 1.36 -20.99
N LEU A 549 16.67 2.31 -20.24
CA LEU A 549 18.09 2.61 -20.27
C LEU A 549 18.84 1.52 -19.51
N ARG A 550 19.81 0.87 -20.13
CA ARG A 550 20.69 -0.11 -19.48
C ARG A 550 22.09 0.46 -19.38
N ILE A 551 22.62 0.55 -18.17
CA ILE A 551 24.02 0.91 -17.91
C ILE A 551 24.72 -0.30 -17.31
N ALA A 552 25.87 -0.69 -17.87
CA ALA A 552 26.68 -1.79 -17.37
C ALA A 552 28.13 -1.33 -17.18
N VAL A 553 28.72 -1.66 -16.05
CA VAL A 553 30.14 -1.48 -15.75
C VAL A 553 30.77 -2.86 -15.71
N GLN A 554 31.73 -3.09 -16.61
CA GLN A 554 32.48 -4.33 -16.75
C GLN A 554 33.91 -4.09 -16.30
N ASP A 555 34.41 -4.91 -15.40
CA ASP A 555 35.80 -4.92 -14.95
C ASP A 555 36.51 -6.19 -15.42
N SER A 556 37.82 -6.11 -15.63
CA SER A 556 38.69 -7.27 -15.91
C SER A 556 39.33 -7.85 -14.64
N GLY A 557 38.90 -7.40 -13.45
CA GLY A 557 39.51 -7.70 -12.17
C GLY A 557 39.12 -9.04 -11.56
N GLU A 558 39.28 -9.15 -10.24
CA GLU A 558 38.89 -10.34 -9.49
C GLU A 558 37.36 -10.53 -9.47
N PRO A 559 36.85 -11.71 -9.87
CA PRO A 559 35.41 -11.96 -9.85
C PRO A 559 34.87 -11.96 -8.42
N MET A 560 33.67 -11.41 -8.25
CA MET A 560 32.99 -11.45 -6.96
C MET A 560 32.65 -12.88 -6.53
N ASP A 561 32.85 -13.18 -5.24
CA ASP A 561 32.53 -14.49 -4.68
C ASP A 561 31.02 -14.78 -4.74
N ALA A 562 30.66 -16.07 -4.85
CA ALA A 562 29.27 -16.50 -5.00
C ALA A 562 28.42 -16.18 -3.77
N GLU A 563 28.98 -16.31 -2.55
CA GLU A 563 28.27 -15.99 -1.30
C GLU A 563 28.10 -14.48 -1.15
N GLU A 564 29.13 -13.69 -1.49
CA GLU A 564 29.11 -12.22 -1.46
C GLU A 564 28.07 -11.66 -2.44
N ARG A 565 27.99 -12.22 -3.64
CA ARG A 565 26.99 -11.87 -4.66
C ARG A 565 25.56 -12.17 -4.19
N ASP A 566 25.33 -13.35 -3.60
CA ASP A 566 24.00 -13.75 -3.13
C ASP A 566 23.53 -12.84 -1.98
N ALA A 567 24.44 -12.54 -1.04
CA ALA A 567 24.19 -11.60 0.05
C ALA A 567 23.82 -10.20 -0.46
N LEU A 568 24.50 -9.68 -1.48
CA LEU A 568 24.18 -8.37 -2.08
C LEU A 568 22.82 -8.36 -2.80
N MET A 569 22.48 -9.45 -3.50
CA MET A 569 21.21 -9.55 -4.22
C MET A 569 20.01 -9.75 -3.29
N HIS A 570 20.20 -10.42 -2.15
CA HIS A 570 19.15 -10.74 -1.18
C HIS A 570 19.13 -9.86 0.08
N ALA A 571 20.05 -8.91 0.24
CA ALA A 571 19.99 -7.98 1.36
C ALA A 571 18.65 -7.20 1.33
N GLU A 572 17.90 -7.23 2.42
CA GLU A 572 16.68 -6.42 2.59
C GLU A 572 16.89 -5.41 3.73
N LEU A 573 16.58 -4.14 3.46
CA LEU A 573 16.69 -3.02 4.41
C LEU A 573 15.81 -3.24 5.67
N HIS A 574 14.71 -4.00 5.57
CA HIS A 574 13.75 -4.20 6.67
C HIS A 574 14.15 -5.28 7.68
N SER A 575 15.32 -5.92 7.54
CA SER A 575 15.75 -6.90 8.53
C SER A 575 16.20 -6.18 9.80
N LYS A 576 15.72 -6.65 10.98
CA LYS A 576 16.13 -6.14 12.31
C LYS A 576 17.64 -6.11 12.57
N ASN A 577 18.42 -6.69 11.65
CA ASN A 577 19.85 -6.94 11.73
C ASN A 577 20.64 -6.31 10.57
N PHE A 578 20.10 -5.33 9.83
CA PHE A 578 20.85 -4.73 8.72
C PHE A 578 22.18 -4.10 9.17
N LEU A 579 22.21 -3.43 10.32
CA LEU A 579 23.43 -2.88 10.92
C LEU A 579 24.36 -3.95 11.53
N SER A 580 23.82 -5.12 11.92
CA SER A 580 24.61 -6.27 12.39
C SER A 580 25.10 -7.17 11.24
N ALA A 581 24.65 -6.92 10.00
CA ALA A 581 25.24 -7.44 8.77
C ALA A 581 26.53 -6.69 8.38
N THR A 582 27.34 -6.35 9.37
CA THR A 582 28.67 -5.72 9.28
C THR A 582 29.69 -6.57 8.49
N ARG A 583 29.29 -7.74 7.96
CA ARG A 583 30.08 -8.57 7.03
C ARG A 583 30.18 -7.98 5.62
N LEU A 584 29.35 -7.01 5.26
CA LEU A 584 29.37 -6.35 3.94
C LEU A 584 30.31 -5.14 3.86
N GLY A 585 31.21 -4.96 4.85
CA GLY A 585 31.99 -3.74 5.16
C GLY A 585 32.86 -3.10 4.08
N GLY A 586 32.74 -3.51 2.81
CA GLY A 586 33.33 -2.84 1.65
C GLY A 586 32.38 -2.58 0.47
N ASN A 587 31.13 -3.04 0.52
CA ASN A 587 30.17 -3.00 -0.60
C ASN A 587 28.87 -2.27 -0.25
N LEU A 588 28.88 -1.44 0.79
CA LEU A 588 27.71 -0.71 1.27
C LEU A 588 27.16 0.21 0.16
N GLY A 589 28.05 0.88 -0.58
CA GLY A 589 27.72 1.64 -1.79
C GLY A 589 26.95 0.84 -2.85
N LEU A 590 27.23 -0.46 -3.04
CA LEU A 590 26.47 -1.31 -3.98
C LEU A 590 25.06 -1.63 -3.47
N VAL A 591 24.90 -1.78 -2.16
CA VAL A 591 23.57 -1.97 -1.54
C VAL A 591 22.74 -0.70 -1.68
N ILE A 592 23.33 0.47 -1.42
CA ILE A 592 22.70 1.79 -1.61
C ILE A 592 22.31 1.97 -3.08
N ALA A 593 23.24 1.74 -4.02
CA ALA A 593 23.00 1.77 -5.46
C ALA A 593 21.80 0.91 -5.87
N ARG A 594 21.73 -0.35 -5.42
CA ARG A 594 20.59 -1.24 -5.73
C ARG A 594 19.26 -0.67 -5.22
N GLN A 595 19.25 -0.10 -4.02
CA GLN A 595 18.02 0.43 -3.42
C GLN A 595 17.57 1.73 -4.09
N LEU A 596 18.51 2.62 -4.44
CA LEU A 596 18.24 3.80 -5.25
C LEU A 596 17.62 3.43 -6.60
N ILE A 597 18.19 2.43 -7.30
CA ILE A 597 17.65 1.96 -8.57
C ILE A 597 16.25 1.35 -8.40
N ARG A 598 15.98 0.61 -7.33
CA ARG A 598 14.63 0.12 -7.03
C ARG A 598 13.63 1.25 -6.77
N LEU A 599 14.03 2.30 -6.03
CA LEU A 599 13.21 3.49 -5.82
C LEU A 599 12.91 4.20 -7.15
N MET A 600 13.89 4.27 -8.06
CA MET A 600 13.72 4.76 -9.43
C MET A 600 12.97 3.78 -10.36
N GLN A 601 12.32 2.74 -9.83
CA GLN A 601 11.58 1.72 -10.57
C GLN A 601 12.42 0.93 -11.59
N GLY A 602 13.72 0.85 -11.34
CA GLY A 602 14.70 0.12 -12.13
C GLY A 602 15.04 -1.26 -11.58
N GLU A 603 15.88 -1.98 -12.31
CA GLU A 603 16.46 -3.26 -11.89
C GLU A 603 17.97 -3.18 -11.80
N PHE A 604 18.56 -3.90 -10.85
CA PHE A 604 20.00 -3.99 -10.64
C PHE A 604 20.41 -5.47 -10.65
N GLY A 605 21.53 -5.80 -11.26
CA GLY A 605 22.02 -7.17 -11.30
C GLY A 605 23.54 -7.28 -11.43
N ILE A 606 24.03 -8.46 -11.06
CA ILE A 606 25.45 -8.80 -11.06
C ILE A 606 25.64 -10.07 -11.91
N LYS A 607 26.55 -10.02 -12.87
CA LYS A 607 26.95 -11.16 -13.68
C LYS A 607 28.46 -11.33 -13.60
N SER A 608 28.92 -12.34 -12.85
CA SER A 608 30.34 -12.70 -12.81
C SER A 608 30.70 -13.48 -14.08
N GLY A 609 31.85 -13.15 -14.71
CA GLY A 609 32.41 -13.94 -15.80
C GLY A 609 32.91 -15.29 -15.30
N THR A 610 32.92 -16.32 -16.15
CA THR A 610 33.36 -17.67 -15.78
C THR A 610 34.86 -17.76 -15.47
N HIS A 611 35.69 -16.82 -15.97
CA HIS A 611 37.15 -16.90 -15.79
C HIS A 611 37.88 -15.56 -15.55
N GLN A 612 37.27 -14.38 -15.78
CA GLN A 612 37.84 -13.04 -15.52
C GLN A 612 36.70 -12.02 -15.36
N GLY A 613 36.79 -11.13 -14.36
CA GLY A 613 35.95 -9.93 -14.25
C GLY A 613 34.52 -10.09 -13.75
N SER A 614 33.94 -8.97 -13.33
CA SER A 614 32.52 -8.83 -12.99
C SER A 614 31.80 -7.84 -13.91
N THR A 615 30.51 -8.08 -14.16
CA THR A 615 29.63 -7.13 -14.86
C THR A 615 28.49 -6.74 -13.94
N LEU A 616 28.52 -5.51 -13.47
CA LEU A 616 27.45 -4.89 -12.71
C LEU A 616 26.58 -4.09 -13.67
N TRP A 617 25.26 -4.28 -13.63
CA TRP A 617 24.35 -3.59 -14.53
C TRP A 617 23.11 -3.08 -13.81
N LEU A 618 22.58 -1.97 -14.31
CA LEU A 618 21.34 -1.37 -13.88
C LEU A 618 20.45 -1.07 -15.08
N THR A 619 19.14 -0.98 -14.83
CA THR A 619 18.15 -0.54 -15.81
C THR A 619 17.26 0.54 -15.22
N LEU A 620 16.89 1.53 -16.01
CA LEU A 620 15.97 2.60 -15.63
C LEU A 620 14.84 2.72 -16.67
N PRO A 621 13.58 2.87 -16.24
CA PRO A 621 12.49 3.14 -17.18
C PRO A 621 12.65 4.54 -17.78
N LEU A 622 12.55 4.65 -19.10
CA LEU A 622 12.49 5.94 -19.79
C LEU A 622 11.05 6.25 -20.20
N ASP A 623 10.71 7.54 -20.22
CA ASP A 623 9.45 8.03 -20.74
C ASP A 623 9.50 8.10 -22.28
N PRO A 624 8.72 7.28 -23.01
CA PRO A 624 8.75 7.25 -24.47
C PRO A 624 8.32 8.57 -25.13
N ASP A 625 7.46 9.36 -24.46
CA ASP A 625 6.92 10.61 -25.01
C ASP A 625 7.95 11.77 -24.97
N ARG A 626 9.05 11.59 -24.23
CA ARG A 626 10.14 12.57 -24.05
C ARG A 626 11.43 12.17 -24.76
N LEU A 627 11.40 11.15 -25.61
CA LEU A 627 12.56 10.74 -26.41
C LEU A 627 12.75 11.69 -27.60
N GLU A 628 13.52 12.76 -27.40
CA GLU A 628 14.04 13.52 -28.54
C GLU A 628 15.10 12.68 -29.26
N HIS A 629 14.83 12.33 -30.52
CA HIS A 629 15.83 11.73 -31.39
C HIS A 629 16.96 12.74 -31.64
N PRO A 630 18.24 12.32 -31.57
CA PRO A 630 19.37 13.22 -31.76
C PRO A 630 19.27 13.94 -33.12
N THR A 631 19.41 15.27 -33.11
CA THR A 631 19.45 16.11 -34.30
C THR A 631 20.63 15.71 -35.21
N SER A 632 20.31 15.35 -36.45
CA SER A 632 21.24 14.96 -37.53
C SER A 632 22.26 16.03 -37.98
N ASP A 633 22.31 17.20 -37.33
CA ASP A 633 23.03 18.37 -37.86
C ASP A 633 24.57 18.25 -37.80
N LEU A 634 25.12 17.32 -37.02
CA LEU A 634 26.57 17.09 -36.91
C LEU A 634 27.12 15.97 -37.82
N ASP A 635 26.27 15.21 -38.53
CA ASP A 635 26.71 14.06 -39.34
C ASP A 635 27.15 14.43 -40.76
N GLY A 636 26.69 15.58 -41.28
CA GLY A 636 27.01 16.05 -42.63
C GLY A 636 28.50 16.03 -43.02
N PRO A 637 29.44 16.50 -42.18
CA PRO A 637 30.87 16.55 -42.53
C PRO A 637 31.63 15.25 -42.29
N LEU A 638 31.04 14.25 -41.60
CA LEU A 638 31.71 12.99 -41.25
C LEU A 638 31.37 11.86 -42.21
N GLN A 639 30.28 11.95 -42.97
CA GLN A 639 29.87 10.89 -43.88
C GLN A 639 30.91 10.61 -44.98
N GLY A 640 31.36 9.35 -45.05
CA GLY A 640 32.25 8.84 -46.10
C GLY A 640 33.74 9.12 -45.89
N ALA A 641 34.15 9.88 -44.86
CA ALA A 641 35.57 10.11 -44.57
C ALA A 641 36.24 8.81 -44.08
N ARG A 642 37.49 8.57 -44.51
CA ARG A 642 38.23 7.35 -44.23
C ARG A 642 39.13 7.54 -43.01
N VAL A 643 38.96 6.70 -41.99
CA VAL A 643 39.69 6.81 -40.72
C VAL A 643 40.49 5.52 -40.45
N LEU A 644 41.75 5.68 -40.07
CA LEU A 644 42.58 4.58 -39.58
C LEU A 644 42.74 4.72 -38.06
N VAL A 645 42.37 3.68 -37.31
CA VAL A 645 42.56 3.59 -35.85
C VAL A 645 43.75 2.69 -35.55
N VAL A 646 44.71 3.21 -34.79
CA VAL A 646 45.92 2.49 -34.38
C VAL A 646 45.99 2.49 -32.86
N ASP A 647 45.69 1.35 -32.24
CA ASP A 647 45.65 1.18 -30.78
C ASP A 647 45.93 -0.30 -30.47
N ASP A 648 46.78 -0.60 -29.47
CA ASP A 648 47.11 -1.98 -29.11
C ASP A 648 46.01 -2.64 -28.27
N ASN A 649 45.17 -1.87 -27.58
CA ASN A 649 44.04 -2.39 -26.82
C ASN A 649 42.88 -2.81 -27.74
N ASP A 650 42.47 -4.09 -27.66
CA ASP A 650 41.42 -4.68 -28.49
C ASP A 650 40.02 -4.09 -28.22
N THR A 651 39.70 -3.82 -26.95
CA THR A 651 38.43 -3.24 -26.52
C THR A 651 38.33 -1.78 -26.98
N CYS A 652 39.39 -0.98 -26.81
CA CYS A 652 39.46 0.39 -27.29
C CYS A 652 39.31 0.46 -28.82
N ARG A 653 40.03 -0.39 -29.57
CA ARG A 653 39.85 -0.48 -31.04
C ARG A 653 38.42 -0.79 -31.44
N LYS A 654 37.78 -1.78 -30.81
CA LYS A 654 36.39 -2.17 -31.12
C LYS A 654 35.42 -1.02 -30.87
N VAL A 655 35.56 -0.34 -29.73
CA VAL A 655 34.73 0.81 -29.36
C VAL A 655 34.90 1.95 -30.36
N LEU A 656 36.12 2.32 -30.71
CA LEU A 656 36.41 3.37 -31.68
C LEU A 656 35.89 3.04 -33.08
N VAL A 657 36.04 1.78 -33.53
CA VAL A 657 35.48 1.31 -34.80
C VAL A 657 33.97 1.43 -34.81
N GLN A 658 33.31 0.98 -33.74
CA GLN A 658 31.85 1.01 -33.65
C GLN A 658 31.30 2.45 -33.59
N GLN A 659 31.93 3.33 -32.81
CA GLN A 659 31.55 4.75 -32.73
C GLN A 659 31.75 5.48 -34.07
N CYS A 660 32.94 5.35 -34.67
CA CYS A 660 33.24 6.03 -35.93
C CYS A 660 32.36 5.50 -37.08
N SER A 661 32.10 4.18 -37.13
CA SER A 661 31.19 3.60 -38.13
C SER A 661 29.75 4.10 -37.95
N ALA A 662 29.30 4.29 -36.71
CA ALA A 662 27.97 4.85 -36.43
C ALA A 662 27.81 6.31 -36.90
N TRP A 663 28.91 7.06 -37.03
CA TRP A 663 28.91 8.41 -37.61
C TRP A 663 29.02 8.42 -39.15
N GLY A 664 29.04 7.24 -39.79
CA GLY A 664 29.15 7.11 -41.24
C GLY A 664 30.58 7.19 -41.79
N LEU A 665 31.60 6.99 -40.94
CA LEU A 665 33.01 6.95 -41.35
C LEU A 665 33.38 5.55 -41.85
N ASN A 666 34.30 5.50 -42.82
CA ASN A 666 34.91 4.25 -43.29
C ASN A 666 36.15 3.95 -42.44
N VAL A 667 36.00 3.06 -41.45
CA VAL A 667 37.03 2.81 -40.44
C VAL A 667 37.85 1.56 -40.76
N SER A 668 39.18 1.67 -40.71
CA SER A 668 40.11 0.54 -40.64
C SER A 668 40.83 0.57 -39.30
N ALA A 669 41.12 -0.57 -38.69
CA ALA A 669 41.81 -0.63 -37.41
C ALA A 669 42.97 -1.63 -37.44
N VAL A 670 44.07 -1.28 -36.79
CA VAL A 670 45.29 -2.11 -36.70
C VAL A 670 45.87 -2.06 -35.28
N PRO A 671 46.48 -3.16 -34.79
CA PRO A 671 46.98 -3.27 -33.42
C PRO A 671 48.38 -2.66 -33.21
N SER A 672 49.12 -2.35 -34.28
CA SER A 672 50.51 -1.90 -34.15
C SER A 672 50.88 -0.80 -35.14
N GLY A 673 51.80 0.07 -34.74
CA GLY A 673 52.25 1.14 -35.61
C GLY A 673 53.00 0.68 -36.86
N LYS A 674 53.61 -0.51 -36.83
CA LYS A 674 54.25 -1.13 -38.01
C LYS A 674 53.20 -1.55 -39.04
N GLU A 675 52.10 -2.17 -38.58
CA GLU A 675 50.98 -2.55 -39.45
C GLU A 675 50.26 -1.32 -40.00
N ALA A 676 50.11 -0.26 -39.18
CA ALA A 676 49.57 1.02 -39.64
C ALA A 676 50.38 1.58 -40.82
N LEU A 677 51.72 1.63 -40.69
CA LEU A 677 52.58 2.14 -41.75
C LEU A 677 52.51 1.27 -43.02
N ALA A 678 52.46 -0.06 -42.87
CA ALA A 678 52.31 -0.98 -44.00
C ALA A 678 50.96 -0.79 -44.72
N LEU A 679 49.87 -0.62 -43.96
CA LEU A 679 48.54 -0.39 -44.50
C LEU A 679 48.43 0.97 -45.20
N LEU A 680 48.97 2.03 -44.59
CA LEU A 680 49.05 3.37 -45.17
C LEU A 680 49.77 3.34 -46.53
N ARG A 681 50.92 2.66 -46.62
CA ARG A 681 51.68 2.52 -47.87
C ARG A 681 50.92 1.72 -48.94
N THR A 682 50.32 0.59 -48.55
CA THR A 682 49.55 -0.25 -49.47
C THR A 682 48.36 0.52 -50.06
N LYS A 683 47.64 1.26 -49.21
CA LYS A 683 46.51 2.10 -49.60
C LYS A 683 46.93 3.31 -50.44
N ALA A 684 48.08 3.92 -50.14
CA ALA A 684 48.65 4.98 -50.96
C ALA A 684 49.02 4.50 -52.39
N HIS A 685 49.55 3.28 -52.55
CA HIS A 685 49.80 2.68 -53.86
C HIS A 685 48.52 2.45 -54.68
N LEU A 686 47.41 2.14 -54.00
CA LEU A 686 46.08 1.96 -54.60
C LEU A 686 45.32 3.28 -54.82
N ARG A 687 45.93 4.44 -54.51
CA ARG A 687 45.31 5.78 -54.51
C ARG A 687 44.07 5.89 -53.62
N ASP A 688 44.01 5.09 -52.56
CA ASP A 688 42.90 5.02 -51.61
C ASP A 688 43.34 5.54 -50.23
N TYR A 689 43.59 6.85 -50.13
CA TYR A 689 44.20 7.49 -48.95
C TYR A 689 43.28 7.56 -47.73
N PHE A 690 43.85 7.55 -46.52
CA PHE A 690 43.09 7.88 -45.31
C PHE A 690 43.02 9.39 -45.09
N ASP A 691 41.87 9.87 -44.61
CA ASP A 691 41.64 11.27 -44.29
C ASP A 691 42.10 11.60 -42.88
N VAL A 692 41.92 10.65 -41.95
CA VAL A 692 42.27 10.79 -40.54
C VAL A 692 42.99 9.53 -40.04
N VAL A 693 43.99 9.70 -39.19
CA VAL A 693 44.60 8.60 -38.42
C VAL A 693 44.51 8.94 -36.93
N LEU A 694 43.80 8.09 -36.19
CA LEU A 694 43.75 8.09 -34.72
C LEU A 694 44.89 7.21 -34.20
N LEU A 695 45.79 7.80 -33.43
CA LEU A 695 47.02 7.18 -32.95
C LEU A 695 46.99 7.07 -31.43
N ASP A 696 47.14 5.86 -30.88
CA ASP A 696 47.51 5.74 -29.48
C ASP A 696 48.99 6.08 -29.26
N GLN A 697 49.31 6.69 -28.12
CA GLN A 697 50.68 6.99 -27.77
C GLN A 697 51.43 5.77 -27.25
N ASN A 698 50.78 4.96 -26.40
CA ASN A 698 51.39 3.89 -25.62
C ASN A 698 51.27 2.54 -26.31
N MET A 699 51.93 2.37 -27.45
CA MET A 699 51.95 1.09 -28.17
C MET A 699 53.30 0.37 -28.07
N PRO A 700 53.33 -0.97 -27.91
CA PRO A 700 54.56 -1.72 -27.83
C PRO A 700 55.37 -1.66 -29.14
N GLY A 701 56.68 -1.40 -29.00
CA GLY A 701 57.66 -1.42 -30.08
C GLY A 701 57.74 -0.16 -30.96
N MET A 702 56.63 0.57 -31.17
CA MET A 702 56.63 1.87 -31.86
C MET A 702 55.57 2.78 -31.24
N THR A 703 55.98 3.90 -30.65
CA THR A 703 55.06 4.85 -30.01
C THR A 703 54.28 5.67 -31.04
N GLY A 704 53.13 6.21 -30.65
CA GLY A 704 52.31 7.06 -31.52
C GLY A 704 53.08 8.26 -32.08
N MET A 705 53.91 8.90 -31.24
CA MET A 705 54.84 9.97 -31.65
C MET A 705 55.83 9.53 -32.73
N GLN A 706 56.43 8.33 -32.60
CA GLN A 706 57.38 7.80 -33.58
C GLN A 706 56.69 7.45 -34.90
N LEU A 707 55.46 6.92 -34.83
CA LEU A 707 54.66 6.65 -36.02
C LEU A 707 54.28 7.95 -36.75
N ALA A 708 53.82 8.97 -36.02
CA ALA A 708 53.48 10.27 -36.59
C ALA A 708 54.66 10.91 -37.34
N ALA A 709 55.86 10.89 -36.73
CA ALA A 709 57.08 11.38 -37.36
C ALA A 709 57.41 10.61 -38.65
N LYS A 710 57.31 9.28 -38.64
CA LYS A 710 57.54 8.43 -39.82
C LYS A 710 56.52 8.65 -40.94
N ILE A 711 55.25 8.88 -40.61
CA ILE A 711 54.20 9.20 -41.60
C ILE A 711 54.54 10.53 -42.30
N LYS A 712 55.00 11.53 -41.53
CA LYS A 712 55.37 12.85 -42.05
C LYS A 712 56.65 12.82 -42.90
N GLU A 713 57.63 12.01 -42.54
CA GLU A 713 58.91 11.88 -43.26
C GLU A 713 58.82 11.03 -44.54
N ASP A 714 57.79 10.18 -44.67
CA ASP A 714 57.65 9.26 -45.81
C ASP A 714 57.10 9.98 -47.07
N PRO A 715 57.88 10.12 -48.15
CA PRO A 715 57.45 10.83 -49.36
C PRO A 715 56.25 10.19 -50.06
N SER A 716 56.03 8.88 -49.87
CA SER A 716 54.89 8.16 -50.43
C SER A 716 53.56 8.49 -49.74
N LEU A 717 53.63 9.08 -48.54
CA LEU A 717 52.49 9.45 -47.68
C LEU A 717 52.29 10.97 -47.60
N ASN A 718 52.86 11.74 -48.53
CA ASN A 718 52.84 13.23 -48.57
C ASN A 718 51.46 13.85 -48.89
N HIS A 719 50.37 13.20 -48.48
CA HIS A 719 49.02 13.75 -48.49
C HIS A 719 48.75 14.42 -47.13
N ASP A 720 47.91 15.45 -47.08
CA ASP A 720 47.54 16.15 -45.84
C ASP A 720 46.62 15.27 -44.98
N ILE A 721 47.20 14.25 -44.33
CA ILE A 721 46.54 13.31 -43.42
C ILE A 721 46.36 14.00 -42.06
N LEU A 722 45.12 14.00 -41.54
CA LEU A 722 44.85 14.52 -40.20
C LEU A 722 45.31 13.51 -39.14
N LEU A 723 46.37 13.83 -38.41
CA LEU A 723 46.86 13.01 -37.30
C LEU A 723 46.28 13.52 -35.97
N ILE A 724 45.52 12.65 -35.27
CA ILE A 724 44.99 12.90 -33.92
C ILE A 724 45.56 11.84 -32.99
N MET A 725 46.11 12.28 -31.86
CA MET A 725 46.68 11.39 -30.84
C MET A 725 45.69 11.19 -29.69
N LEU A 726 45.55 9.95 -29.23
CA LEU A 726 44.85 9.56 -28.02
C LEU A 726 45.91 9.16 -26.99
N THR A 727 45.85 9.70 -25.77
CA THR A 727 46.86 9.41 -24.73
C THR A 727 46.28 9.62 -23.33
N GLY A 728 46.89 9.00 -22.31
CA GLY A 728 46.64 9.35 -20.90
C GLY A 728 47.07 10.78 -20.55
N ILE A 729 46.57 11.33 -19.44
CA ILE A 729 46.81 12.71 -19.01
C ILE A 729 48.27 12.90 -18.58
N SER A 730 48.84 11.91 -17.89
CA SER A 730 50.22 11.98 -17.39
C SER A 730 51.29 11.83 -18.48
N ASN A 731 50.93 11.15 -19.57
CA ASN A 731 51.84 10.81 -20.68
C ASN A 731 51.71 11.70 -21.92
N ALA A 732 50.92 12.79 -21.84
CA ALA A 732 50.70 13.68 -22.98
C ALA A 732 52.01 14.40 -23.37
N PRO A 733 52.49 14.25 -24.62
CA PRO A 733 53.69 14.95 -25.08
C PRO A 733 53.46 16.46 -25.14
N SER A 734 54.54 17.25 -25.03
CA SER A 734 54.43 18.70 -25.11
C SER A 734 53.80 19.13 -26.44
N LYS A 735 52.93 20.15 -26.40
CA LYS A 735 52.22 20.66 -27.59
C LYS A 735 53.16 20.99 -28.75
N ILE A 736 54.39 21.40 -28.45
CA ILE A 736 55.43 21.73 -29.44
C ILE A 736 55.95 20.46 -30.12
N ILE A 737 56.29 19.43 -29.34
CA ILE A 737 56.84 18.17 -29.86
C ILE A 737 55.80 17.43 -30.71
N ALA A 738 54.55 17.39 -30.25
CA ALA A 738 53.45 16.77 -30.98
C ALA A 738 53.19 17.45 -32.34
N ARG A 739 53.13 18.80 -32.37
CA ARG A 739 52.97 19.56 -33.61
C ARG A 739 54.13 19.37 -34.58
N ASN A 740 55.37 19.35 -34.08
CA ASN A 740 56.55 19.12 -34.92
C ASN A 740 56.51 17.75 -35.61
N SER A 741 55.89 16.76 -34.97
CA SER A 741 55.73 15.40 -35.49
C SER A 741 54.47 15.23 -36.37
N GLY A 742 53.73 16.31 -36.64
CA GLY A 742 52.57 16.31 -37.54
C GLY A 742 51.21 16.10 -36.86
N ILE A 743 51.16 15.97 -35.54
CA ILE A 743 49.90 15.78 -34.78
C ILE A 743 49.17 17.12 -34.64
N LYS A 744 47.93 17.21 -35.12
CA LYS A 744 47.12 18.43 -35.01
C LYS A 744 46.40 18.54 -33.66
N ARG A 745 45.90 17.42 -33.12
CA ARG A 745 45.13 17.36 -31.87
C ARG A 745 45.55 16.19 -30.99
N ILE A 746 45.46 16.39 -29.68
CA ILE A 746 45.69 15.37 -28.65
C ILE A 746 44.40 15.31 -27.80
N LEU A 747 43.87 14.12 -27.60
CA LEU A 747 42.71 13.84 -26.76
C LEU A 747 43.10 12.90 -25.60
N ALA A 748 42.55 13.16 -24.42
CA ALA A 748 42.78 12.33 -23.24
C ALA A 748 41.87 11.09 -23.25
N LYS A 749 42.40 9.91 -22.90
CA LYS A 749 41.62 8.69 -22.66
C LYS A 749 40.99 8.72 -21.24
N PRO A 750 39.76 8.18 -21.01
CA PRO A 750 38.75 7.78 -22.00
C PRO A 750 38.27 8.96 -22.82
N VAL A 751 38.21 8.77 -24.13
CA VAL A 751 37.73 9.80 -25.05
C VAL A 751 36.21 9.72 -25.13
N ALA A 752 35.52 10.76 -24.67
CA ALA A 752 34.08 10.85 -24.85
C ALA A 752 33.72 10.85 -26.34
N GLY A 753 32.77 10.01 -26.75
CA GLY A 753 32.37 9.87 -28.15
C GLY A 753 31.95 11.21 -28.79
N TYR A 754 31.27 12.08 -28.03
CA TYR A 754 30.93 13.43 -28.48
C TYR A 754 32.17 14.30 -28.75
N THR A 755 33.14 14.33 -27.83
CA THR A 755 34.37 15.11 -27.97
C THR A 755 35.20 14.65 -29.16
N LEU A 756 35.27 13.34 -29.40
CA LEU A 756 35.92 12.79 -30.59
C LEU A 756 35.17 13.20 -31.86
N LYS A 757 33.84 13.06 -31.87
CA LYS A 757 32.98 13.43 -33.01
C LYS A 757 33.13 14.91 -33.38
N THR A 758 33.05 15.82 -32.41
CA THR A 758 33.20 17.26 -32.64
C THR A 758 34.60 17.62 -33.11
N THR A 759 35.64 17.04 -32.50
CA THR A 759 37.03 17.26 -32.93
C THR A 759 37.25 16.81 -34.36
N LEU A 760 36.72 15.64 -34.74
CA LEU A 760 36.78 15.13 -36.11
C LEU A 760 36.01 16.04 -37.08
N ALA A 761 34.77 16.41 -36.73
CA ALA A 761 33.92 17.25 -37.56
C ALA A 761 34.52 18.65 -37.77
N ASP A 762 35.07 19.27 -36.74
CA ASP A 762 35.68 20.60 -36.80
C ASP A 762 36.94 20.60 -37.67
N GLU A 763 37.83 19.63 -37.47
CA GLU A 763 39.10 19.55 -38.22
C GLU A 763 38.86 19.14 -39.68
N LEU A 764 37.90 18.25 -39.96
CA LEU A 764 37.48 17.91 -41.33
C LEU A 764 36.75 19.07 -42.02
N ASN A 765 35.93 19.84 -41.30
CA ASN A 765 35.30 21.06 -41.83
C ASN A 765 36.32 22.16 -42.15
N GLN A 766 37.31 22.37 -41.28
CA GLN A 766 38.40 23.31 -41.52
C GLN A 766 39.23 22.91 -42.74
N ARG A 767 39.40 21.59 -42.96
CA ARG A 767 40.05 21.04 -44.16
C ARG A 767 39.22 21.30 -45.43
N ASN A 768 37.90 21.11 -45.38
CA ASN A 768 36.99 21.38 -46.50
C ASN A 768 36.85 22.88 -46.82
N LYS A 769 37.06 23.77 -45.85
CA LYS A 769 36.97 25.24 -45.99
C LYS A 769 38.30 25.93 -46.32
N GLY A 770 39.30 25.23 -46.86
CA GLY A 770 40.60 25.82 -47.18
C GLY A 770 40.48 27.21 -47.85
N LEU A 771 41.09 28.22 -47.20
CA LEU A 771 41.12 29.68 -47.51
C LEU A 771 40.18 30.58 -46.67
N ALA A 772 40.36 30.61 -45.34
CA ALA A 772 40.19 31.85 -44.56
C ALA A 772 41.00 31.76 -43.27
N VAL A 773 42.04 32.58 -43.16
CA VAL A 773 42.83 32.76 -41.94
C VAL A 773 41.94 33.43 -40.89
N SER A 774 41.61 32.72 -39.81
CA SER A 774 41.15 33.33 -38.57
C SER A 774 42.24 33.20 -37.52
N GLN A 775 42.84 34.34 -37.18
CA GLN A 775 43.84 34.49 -36.13
C GLN A 775 43.22 34.11 -34.78
N HIS A 776 43.71 33.04 -34.16
CA HIS A 776 43.68 32.89 -32.70
C HIS A 776 45.11 32.60 -32.24
N ALA A 777 45.63 33.53 -31.45
CA ALA A 777 47.01 33.53 -30.96
C ALA A 777 47.31 32.30 -30.08
N PRO A 778 48.55 31.78 -30.10
CA PRO A 778 48.94 30.64 -29.29
C PRO A 778 49.17 31.02 -27.81
N ALA A 779 48.53 30.29 -26.90
CA ALA A 779 48.86 30.32 -25.47
C ALA A 779 50.25 29.68 -25.24
N GLY A 780 51.21 30.50 -24.82
CA GLY A 780 52.53 30.09 -24.34
C GLY A 780 52.52 29.61 -22.87
N PRO A 781 53.67 29.19 -22.31
CA PRO A 781 53.79 28.64 -20.96
C PRO A 781 53.46 29.70 -19.89
N ALA A 782 52.80 29.27 -18.82
CA ALA A 782 52.34 30.11 -17.72
C ALA A 782 53.49 30.87 -17.02
N LEU A 783 53.52 32.19 -17.21
CA LEU A 783 54.28 33.11 -16.38
C LEU A 783 53.55 33.33 -15.03
N PRO A 784 54.27 33.66 -13.95
CA PRO A 784 53.63 34.05 -12.69
C PRO A 784 52.71 35.26 -12.91
N ILE A 785 51.50 35.18 -12.37
CA ILE A 785 50.50 36.26 -12.48
C ILE A 785 51.09 37.51 -11.85
N LYS A 786 51.31 38.54 -12.67
CA LYS A 786 51.57 39.89 -12.16
C LYS A 786 50.24 40.52 -11.76
N VAL A 787 49.75 40.19 -10.58
CA VAL A 787 48.60 40.91 -10.02
C VAL A 787 49.09 42.30 -9.57
N PRO A 788 48.41 43.40 -9.95
CA PRO A 788 48.74 44.74 -9.47
C PRO A 788 48.70 44.79 -7.93
N SER A 789 49.66 45.48 -7.30
CA SER A 789 49.74 45.59 -5.83
C SER A 789 48.55 46.32 -5.18
N ASP A 790 47.75 47.00 -6.00
CA ASP A 790 46.56 47.76 -5.62
C ASP A 790 45.25 47.02 -5.97
N PHE A 791 45.29 45.71 -6.30
CA PHE A 791 44.10 44.90 -6.57
C PHE A 791 43.44 44.46 -5.26
N ARG A 792 42.24 44.99 -4.96
CA ARG A 792 41.54 44.75 -3.69
C ARG A 792 40.44 43.70 -3.83
N ILE A 793 40.48 42.69 -2.96
CA ILE A 793 39.51 41.59 -2.94
C ILE A 793 38.77 41.59 -1.60
N LEU A 794 37.45 41.46 -1.64
CA LEU A 794 36.61 41.18 -0.46
C LEU A 794 36.16 39.72 -0.49
N VAL A 795 36.27 39.03 0.63
CA VAL A 795 35.73 37.68 0.83
C VAL A 795 34.63 37.74 1.89
N ALA A 796 33.39 37.52 1.47
CA ALA A 796 32.22 37.46 2.35
C ALA A 796 31.79 36.00 2.54
N GLU A 797 32.02 35.47 3.74
CA GLU A 797 31.80 34.07 4.10
C GLU A 797 31.53 33.99 5.61
N ASP A 798 30.46 33.29 6.01
CA ASP A 798 30.03 33.18 7.40
C ASP A 798 30.85 32.13 8.18
N ASN A 799 31.36 31.12 7.48
CA ASN A 799 32.19 30.07 8.06
C ASN A 799 33.66 30.52 8.20
N SER A 800 34.07 30.77 9.44
CA SER A 800 35.44 31.19 9.78
C SER A 800 36.56 30.24 9.30
N ILE A 801 36.27 28.95 9.05
CA ILE A 801 37.21 27.98 8.47
C ILE A 801 37.32 28.21 6.96
N SER A 802 36.20 28.28 6.24
CA SER A 802 36.16 28.60 4.81
C SER A 802 36.86 29.94 4.51
N THR A 803 36.61 30.97 5.33
CA THR A 803 37.29 32.27 5.22
C THR A 803 38.81 32.16 5.37
N LYS A 804 39.29 31.33 6.31
CA LYS A 804 40.73 31.07 6.49
C LYS A 804 41.33 30.32 5.30
N VAL A 805 40.60 29.36 4.72
CA VAL A 805 41.03 28.58 3.55
C VAL A 805 41.16 29.49 2.31
N ILE A 806 40.11 30.25 1.99
CA ILE A 806 40.12 31.18 0.85
C ILE A 806 41.23 32.23 1.02
N ARG A 807 41.39 32.78 2.23
CA ARG A 807 42.49 33.70 2.55
C ARG A 807 43.87 33.06 2.39
N GLY A 808 44.03 31.81 2.81
CA GLY A 808 45.28 31.06 2.64
C GLY A 808 45.62 30.79 1.16
N MET A 809 44.61 30.50 0.34
CA MET A 809 44.76 30.34 -1.11
C MET A 809 45.12 31.66 -1.80
N LEU A 810 44.45 32.77 -1.45
CA LEU A 810 44.79 34.11 -1.93
C LEU A 810 46.19 34.55 -1.49
N GLY A 811 46.61 34.18 -0.27
CA GLY A 811 47.97 34.40 0.23
C GLY A 811 49.04 33.68 -0.61
N LYS A 812 48.77 32.46 -1.10
CA LYS A 812 49.66 31.74 -2.04
C LYS A 812 49.77 32.43 -3.41
N LEU A 813 48.82 33.31 -3.74
CA LEU A 813 48.81 34.15 -4.94
C LEU A 813 49.34 35.58 -4.66
N ASN A 814 49.95 35.82 -3.49
CA ASN A 814 50.44 37.12 -3.02
C ASN A 814 49.35 38.21 -2.87
N LEU A 815 48.11 37.81 -2.58
CA LEU A 815 46.98 38.72 -2.36
C LEU A 815 46.53 38.70 -0.90
N GLN A 816 46.16 39.88 -0.38
CA GLN A 816 45.59 40.05 0.95
C GLN A 816 44.14 40.52 0.82
N PRO A 817 43.14 39.64 1.03
CA PRO A 817 41.74 40.04 0.98
C PRO A 817 41.26 40.67 2.29
N ASP A 818 40.31 41.59 2.18
CA ASP A 818 39.44 41.99 3.28
C ASP A 818 38.37 40.90 3.49
N THR A 819 37.87 40.73 4.71
CA THR A 819 36.90 39.68 5.04
C THR A 819 35.65 40.24 5.71
N ALA A 820 34.48 39.70 5.36
CA ALA A 820 33.19 40.00 5.99
C ALA A 820 32.50 38.69 6.42
N SER A 821 31.75 38.71 7.53
CA SER A 821 31.17 37.50 8.13
C SER A 821 29.68 37.30 7.79
N ASN A 822 29.07 38.25 7.08
CA ASN A 822 27.69 38.20 6.62
C ASN A 822 27.47 39.20 5.46
N GLY A 823 26.32 39.11 4.78
CA GLY A 823 26.03 39.97 3.63
C GLY A 823 25.84 41.45 3.98
N GLU A 824 25.47 41.80 5.21
CA GLU A 824 25.30 43.19 5.64
C GLU A 824 26.66 43.87 5.82
N GLU A 825 27.61 43.22 6.51
CA GLU A 825 29.00 43.65 6.62
C GLU A 825 29.65 43.77 5.23
N ALA A 826 29.41 42.80 4.35
CA ALA A 826 29.91 42.84 2.98
C ALA A 826 29.36 44.06 2.21
N LEU A 827 28.06 44.32 2.31
CA LEU A 827 27.41 45.46 1.68
C LEU A 827 27.92 46.81 2.23
N GLN A 828 28.13 46.91 3.55
CA GLN A 828 28.72 48.10 4.16
C GLN A 828 30.15 48.32 3.68
N ALA A 829 30.97 47.26 3.63
CA ALA A 829 32.34 47.33 3.15
C ALA A 829 32.40 47.77 1.67
N MET A 830 31.54 47.22 0.80
CA MET A 830 31.46 47.58 -0.61
C MET A 830 30.97 49.02 -0.85
N LYS A 831 30.15 49.58 0.05
CA LYS A 831 29.73 50.99 -0.01
C LYS A 831 30.83 51.94 0.49
N ALA A 832 31.61 51.52 1.48
CA ALA A 832 32.64 52.33 2.11
C ALA A 832 33.90 52.47 1.22
N GLN A 833 34.32 51.39 0.55
CA GLN A 833 35.50 51.38 -0.31
C GLN A 833 35.29 50.58 -1.59
N ARG A 834 36.13 50.87 -2.60
CA ARG A 834 36.06 50.20 -3.90
C ARG A 834 36.88 48.89 -3.85
N TYR A 835 36.25 47.80 -4.27
CA TYR A 835 36.90 46.52 -4.53
C TYR A 835 36.96 46.25 -6.02
N ASP A 836 37.95 45.46 -6.43
CA ASP A 836 38.12 45.02 -7.82
C ASP A 836 37.48 43.63 -8.04
N LEU A 837 37.32 42.87 -6.96
CA LEU A 837 36.63 41.58 -6.96
C LEU A 837 36.02 41.31 -5.59
N VAL A 838 34.78 40.82 -5.57
CA VAL A 838 34.11 40.35 -4.36
C VAL A 838 33.77 38.87 -4.54
N LEU A 839 34.29 38.03 -3.67
CA LEU A 839 33.88 36.64 -3.54
C LEU A 839 32.82 36.59 -2.44
N MET A 840 31.59 36.24 -2.80
CA MET A 840 30.48 36.29 -1.86
C MET A 840 29.73 34.97 -1.79
N ASP A 841 29.65 34.42 -0.59
CA ASP A 841 28.77 33.31 -0.31
C ASP A 841 27.30 33.67 -0.52
N CYS A 842 26.56 32.76 -1.14
CA CYS A 842 25.15 32.98 -1.45
C CYS A 842 24.27 32.84 -0.20
N GLU A 843 24.66 31.97 0.73
CA GLU A 843 23.87 31.60 1.90
C GLU A 843 24.58 32.05 3.17
N MET A 844 24.29 33.28 3.61
CA MET A 844 24.86 33.87 4.82
C MET A 844 23.76 34.35 5.77
N PRO A 845 23.97 34.34 7.10
CA PRO A 845 23.02 34.85 8.08
C PRO A 845 22.87 36.38 7.97
N ILE A 846 21.76 36.92 8.54
CA ILE A 846 21.38 38.35 8.57
C ILE A 846 20.96 38.89 7.19
N LEU A 847 21.85 38.85 6.21
CA LEU A 847 21.58 39.21 4.82
C LEU A 847 22.28 38.21 3.91
N ASP A 848 21.50 37.57 3.04
CA ASP A 848 22.04 36.59 2.08
C ASP A 848 22.81 37.28 0.95
N GLY A 849 23.70 36.54 0.28
CA GLY A 849 24.56 37.10 -0.77
C GLY A 849 23.79 37.59 -1.99
N PHE A 850 22.65 36.95 -2.31
CA PHE A 850 21.78 37.37 -3.40
C PHE A 850 21.17 38.74 -3.13
N SER A 851 20.56 38.93 -1.95
CA SER A 851 19.94 40.19 -1.54
C SER A 851 20.99 41.28 -1.33
N ALA A 852 22.17 40.95 -0.79
CA ALA A 852 23.28 41.87 -0.69
C ALA A 852 23.72 42.40 -2.06
N THR A 853 23.81 41.51 -3.07
CA THR A 853 24.13 41.92 -4.45
C THR A 853 23.03 42.78 -5.06
N GLN A 854 21.76 42.41 -4.88
CA GLN A 854 20.64 43.18 -5.42
C GLN A 854 20.58 44.60 -4.83
N GLN A 855 20.81 44.73 -3.52
CA GLN A 855 20.91 46.02 -2.85
C GLN A 855 22.14 46.83 -3.30
N LEU A 856 23.28 46.17 -3.53
CA LEU A 856 24.46 46.81 -4.11
C LEU A 856 24.15 47.37 -5.50
N ARG A 857 23.52 46.59 -6.38
CA ARG A 857 23.19 47.03 -7.76
C ARG A 857 22.25 48.22 -7.78
N ALA A 858 21.21 48.22 -6.92
CA ALA A 858 20.32 49.37 -6.77
C ALA A 858 21.07 50.62 -6.27
N TRP A 859 21.98 50.45 -5.32
CA TRP A 859 22.79 51.54 -4.77
C TRP A 859 23.80 52.09 -5.79
N GLU A 860 24.44 51.23 -6.59
CA GLU A 860 25.39 51.64 -7.63
C GLU A 860 24.73 52.51 -8.70
N VAL A 861 23.53 52.11 -9.16
CA VAL A 861 22.72 52.89 -10.11
C VAL A 861 22.32 54.24 -9.50
N GLY A 862 21.83 54.24 -8.27
CA GLY A 862 21.40 55.46 -7.58
C GLY A 862 22.52 56.47 -7.29
N ASN A 863 23.78 56.01 -7.20
CA ASN A 863 24.94 56.85 -6.89
C ASN A 863 25.93 56.98 -8.06
N GLN A 864 25.55 56.56 -9.28
CA GLN A 864 26.40 56.59 -10.48
C GLN A 864 27.78 55.95 -10.27
N ARG A 865 27.84 54.86 -9.51
CA ARG A 865 29.08 54.12 -9.24
C ARG A 865 29.37 53.12 -10.34
N ILE A 866 30.66 52.89 -10.59
CA ILE A 866 31.13 51.81 -11.47
C ILE A 866 30.78 50.48 -10.81
N ARG A 867 30.20 49.57 -11.60
CA ARG A 867 29.78 48.23 -11.18
C ARG A 867 30.95 47.44 -10.60
N THR A 868 30.81 47.01 -9.34
CA THR A 868 31.79 46.15 -8.66
C THR A 868 31.57 44.70 -9.07
N PRO A 869 32.60 43.95 -9.53
CA PRO A 869 32.46 42.53 -9.84
C PRO A 869 32.15 41.68 -8.61
N VAL A 870 31.04 40.94 -8.64
CA VAL A 870 30.63 40.02 -7.57
C VAL A 870 30.55 38.59 -8.11
N VAL A 871 31.34 37.69 -7.52
CA VAL A 871 31.37 36.27 -7.88
C VAL A 871 30.75 35.45 -6.75
N ALA A 872 29.72 34.69 -7.11
CA ALA A 872 28.96 33.84 -6.21
C ALA A 872 29.80 32.62 -5.76
N LEU A 873 29.88 32.34 -4.46
CA LEU A 873 30.33 31.05 -3.95
C LEU A 873 29.09 30.19 -3.66
N THR A 874 28.94 29.07 -4.35
CA THR A 874 27.73 28.21 -4.25
C THR A 874 28.09 26.78 -3.87
N ALA A 875 27.27 26.12 -3.05
CA ALA A 875 27.50 24.73 -2.63
C ALA A 875 27.32 23.69 -3.75
N HIS A 876 26.61 24.01 -4.86
CA HIS A 876 26.35 23.08 -5.98
C HIS A 876 26.45 23.78 -7.36
N ILE A 877 26.89 23.03 -8.38
CA ILE A 877 26.95 23.43 -9.80
C ILE A 877 25.58 23.13 -10.47
N LEU A 878 24.47 23.44 -9.81
CA LEU A 878 23.14 23.29 -10.41
C LEU A 878 22.82 24.55 -11.22
N ALA A 879 22.22 24.37 -12.41
CA ALA A 879 21.87 25.46 -13.32
C ALA A 879 20.95 26.52 -12.66
N GLU A 880 20.15 26.11 -11.68
CA GLU A 880 19.21 26.97 -10.95
C GLU A 880 19.91 28.02 -10.07
N HIS A 881 20.94 27.62 -9.30
CA HIS A 881 21.70 28.57 -8.48
C HIS A 881 22.50 29.57 -9.32
N LYS A 882 23.00 29.12 -10.48
CA LYS A 882 23.65 29.99 -11.46
C LYS A 882 22.68 31.00 -12.06
N GLU A 883 21.47 30.58 -12.38
CA GLU A 883 20.43 31.46 -12.90
C GLU A 883 19.93 32.46 -11.84
N ARG A 884 19.77 32.02 -10.59
CA ARG A 884 19.44 32.90 -9.45
C ARG A 884 20.54 33.92 -9.16
N ALA A 885 21.81 33.52 -9.23
CA ALA A 885 22.96 34.43 -9.11
C ALA A 885 22.97 35.49 -10.23
N ARG A 886 22.70 35.06 -11.48
CA ARG A 886 22.61 35.96 -12.63
C ARG A 886 21.46 36.97 -12.49
N GLN A 887 20.30 36.53 -12.03
CA GLN A 887 19.13 37.39 -11.79
C GLN A 887 19.37 38.40 -10.65
N ALA A 888 20.11 38.01 -9.62
CA ALA A 888 20.53 38.92 -8.54
C ALA A 888 21.57 39.97 -8.99
N GLY A 889 22.16 39.80 -10.19
CA GLY A 889 23.14 40.73 -10.74
C GLY A 889 24.59 40.40 -10.38
N MET A 890 24.89 39.15 -10.04
CA MET A 890 26.25 38.64 -9.87
C MET A 890 26.91 38.41 -11.23
N ASP A 891 28.23 38.57 -11.30
CA ASP A 891 29.02 38.59 -12.53
C ASP A 891 29.77 37.27 -12.79
N GLY A 892 29.78 36.35 -11.81
CA GLY A 892 30.36 35.02 -11.93
C GLY A 892 29.87 34.07 -10.84
N HIS A 893 30.27 32.81 -10.93
CA HIS A 893 29.99 31.79 -9.92
C HIS A 893 31.19 30.85 -9.78
N MET A 894 31.36 30.27 -8.59
CA MET A 894 32.40 29.32 -8.24
C MET A 894 31.83 28.31 -7.23
N ALA A 895 32.11 27.03 -7.45
CA ALA A 895 31.62 25.97 -6.56
C ALA A 895 32.45 25.89 -5.27
N LYS A 896 31.79 25.57 -4.16
CA LYS A 896 32.45 25.15 -2.92
C LYS A 896 32.59 23.62 -2.90
N PRO A 897 33.74 23.05 -2.50
CA PRO A 897 34.93 23.71 -1.97
C PRO A 897 35.73 24.46 -3.06
N VAL A 898 36.23 25.65 -2.73
CA VAL A 898 37.00 26.49 -3.66
C VAL A 898 38.38 25.88 -3.90
N GLU A 899 38.73 25.62 -5.15
CA GLU A 899 40.05 25.11 -5.54
C GLU A 899 41.02 26.24 -5.93
N LEU A 900 42.32 26.07 -5.64
CA LEU A 900 43.34 27.07 -5.93
C LEU A 900 43.48 27.37 -7.43
N SER A 901 43.32 26.36 -8.30
CA SER A 901 43.34 26.51 -9.76
C SER A 901 42.19 27.38 -10.28
N GLN A 902 40.97 27.10 -9.82
CA GLN A 902 39.76 27.86 -10.21
C GLN A 902 39.83 29.30 -9.71
N LEU A 903 40.28 29.49 -8.46
CA LEU A 903 40.49 30.81 -7.88
C LEU A 903 41.53 31.62 -8.66
N ARG A 904 42.58 30.96 -9.12
CA ARG A 904 43.64 31.56 -9.94
C ARG A 904 43.11 32.07 -11.28
N GLU A 905 42.40 31.23 -12.02
CA GLU A 905 41.81 31.59 -13.32
C GLU A 905 40.82 32.75 -13.19
N LEU A 906 40.00 32.74 -12.14
CA LEU A 906 39.06 33.81 -11.84
C LEU A 906 39.78 35.15 -11.63
N ILE A 907 40.87 35.17 -10.85
CA ILE A 907 41.65 36.39 -10.59
C ILE A 907 42.31 36.88 -11.87
N GLU A 908 42.89 35.98 -12.68
CA GLU A 908 43.49 36.35 -13.97
C GLU A 908 42.46 37.00 -14.90
N HIS A 909 41.24 36.48 -14.95
CA HIS A 909 40.15 37.03 -15.74
C HIS A 909 39.80 38.47 -15.32
N TRP A 910 39.57 38.70 -14.02
CA TRP A 910 39.16 40.01 -13.52
C TRP A 910 40.29 41.05 -13.51
N VAL A 911 41.54 40.62 -13.33
CA VAL A 911 42.72 41.49 -13.51
C VAL A 911 42.81 41.95 -14.97
N ALA A 912 42.68 41.05 -15.93
CA ALA A 912 42.71 41.39 -17.36
C ALA A 912 41.56 42.35 -17.74
N GLN A 913 40.37 42.15 -17.17
CA GLN A 913 39.21 43.00 -17.42
C GLN A 913 39.37 44.40 -16.80
N ARG A 914 39.94 44.51 -15.60
CA ARG A 914 40.29 45.79 -14.97
C ARG A 914 41.31 46.56 -15.81
N ASP A 915 42.34 45.88 -16.30
CA ASP A 915 43.37 46.51 -17.14
C ASP A 915 42.80 47.02 -18.48
N GLN A 916 41.84 46.30 -19.08
CA GLN A 916 41.12 46.78 -20.25
C GLN A 916 40.27 48.02 -19.96
N GLN A 917 39.55 48.05 -18.82
CA GLN A 917 38.74 49.19 -18.41
C GLN A 917 39.60 50.43 -18.11
N ASN A 918 40.74 50.25 -17.43
CA ASN A 918 41.68 51.34 -17.14
C ASN A 918 42.35 51.89 -18.41
N ARG A 919 42.62 51.05 -19.41
CA ARG A 919 43.12 51.50 -20.73
C ARG A 919 42.07 52.26 -21.53
N ALA A 920 40.80 51.92 -21.42
CA ALA A 920 39.70 52.64 -22.06
C ALA A 920 39.41 54.01 -21.40
N ALA A 921 39.78 54.19 -20.12
CA ALA A 921 39.58 55.43 -19.36
C ALA A 921 40.76 56.40 -19.39
N ALA A 922 41.90 56.03 -19.98
CA ALA A 922 43.04 56.93 -20.13
C ALA A 922 42.83 57.85 -21.35
N PRO A 923 42.86 59.19 -21.20
CA PRO A 923 42.82 60.07 -22.36
C PRO A 923 44.06 59.87 -23.21
N THR A 924 43.88 59.67 -24.52
CA THR A 924 44.96 59.73 -25.51
C THR A 924 45.63 61.10 -25.41
N SER A 925 46.83 61.14 -24.83
CA SER A 925 47.76 62.27 -24.92
C SER A 925 48.57 62.18 -26.21
#